data_AF-A0A8T6G7A8-F1
#
_entry.id   AF-A0A8T6G7A8-F1
#
_cell.length_a   1.000
_cell.length_b   1.000
_cell.length_c   1.000
_cell.angle_alpha   90.00
_cell.angle_beta   90.00
_cell.angle_gamma   90.00
#
_symmetry.space_group_name_H-M   'P 1'
#
loop_
_entity.id
_entity.type
_entity.pdbx_description
1 polymer ?
#
loop_
_entity_poly.entity_id
_entity_poly.type
_entity_poly.pdbx_seq_one_letter_code
_entity_poly.pdbx_strand_id
1 'polypeptide(L)'
;MDRNAMYGLGLGVVAIVIALIAIIVAMVSSGGEVQPANLSGVEASLAAQNAEIDLLEGRIEGLQGQLAAQPDLSASVTELQQRMDAIAGMEMSMDTSRIDLLDDELHDVSDELADVSAALADLEQRLDEVDKPAMSMDTDAIDERIDELGDELSALNGTIAALQEQLAAGAGVVAAEFAAVTAEIESIRMALEELQASTLDEEVEAAIARLDWLEMATAPAYTKAYVEEAIRRYDREGRAETLDYYNTMDSVDGDLYLFVIDANSKLIVVQPTIPGNIGEDIRGEIGTDITGKNFGFEIATADENGKWVDYVYLNPANDFAYERKHAWVIKHDHLIFASGWYERDIILDGASAASYIRSFVEQAIARYDANGRDATIDYYNTPESVDGQYYVFIGDENDIMLAHATVPANVGKHFNDVISPDGYPAGAQVAAAAVEGGAWTTYTYLNAATGNVETKHSWVTRHNGMIFGSGWYEEGPPKSEAAAYTKAFVERAINLYDDLGRDGTIAYYNSPESVDGQYYVFIGDKNDVMIAHAAVPDNVGMNFDDIISPTDGYPAGAQVAAAAVEGGAWTTYTYLNAATGNVETKHSWVTRHNGMIFGSGWYEEGPPKSEAAGYAQSLVQRAVNLYDDLGRDGTIDYYNTPESVDGQFYVFILRAHDLRTFANGARPELVDIDPPARIDATGYAYGEAFAATTDEGHWVSYVFTNPATDELESKHTWIMEYDGLLFGSGWYAEPAVYTQYLVNEAISMYESEGHEDTIAYYNSPDSVDGQWYVFIGDKNDMMQAHATIPANVGKRYDEIVSLDGYPAGAQVAAAATEDGAWTSYTYFNPITGNVQTKHSWVIRHEGMIFGSGWYEDGPAKSEPADYAQSLVQRALNLYDDLGREGTLDYYNMPESADGPWYVFVLEDREGELYSVANSNRPEIVGTTRERIDANGFNYGEATAAVTEEGGGEWISYLFTHPETREDAPKHSWVVRRGNLLFGAGWYEGIEE
;
A
#
# COMPACT_ATOMS: atom_id res chain seq x y z
N MET A 1 -29.27 -29.61 8.40
CA MET A 1 -28.14 -29.93 7.48
C MET A 1 -28.31 -29.03 6.26
N ASP A 2 -27.40 -28.08 6.07
CA ASP A 2 -27.53 -26.92 5.20
C ASP A 2 -27.64 -27.28 3.69
N ARG A 3 -28.63 -26.70 2.99
CA ARG A 3 -28.85 -26.86 1.53
C ARG A 3 -27.65 -26.40 0.72
N ASN A 4 -26.84 -25.47 1.22
CA ASN A 4 -25.61 -25.02 0.55
C ASN A 4 -24.49 -26.08 0.57
N ALA A 5 -24.46 -26.96 1.57
CA ALA A 5 -23.48 -28.05 1.62
C ALA A 5 -23.77 -29.14 0.58
N MET A 6 -25.05 -29.45 0.29
CA MET A 6 -25.42 -30.43 -0.74
C MET A 6 -25.26 -29.92 -2.17
N TYR A 7 -25.53 -28.65 -2.45
CA TYR A 7 -25.25 -28.05 -3.77
C TYR A 7 -23.74 -27.88 -4.00
N GLY A 8 -22.96 -27.54 -2.97
CA GLY A 8 -21.49 -27.47 -3.03
C GLY A 8 -20.82 -28.82 -3.29
N LEU A 9 -21.30 -29.91 -2.65
CA LEU A 9 -20.79 -31.26 -2.87
C LEU A 9 -21.17 -31.82 -4.25
N GLY A 10 -22.40 -31.58 -4.73
CA GLY A 10 -22.85 -32.00 -6.05
C GLY A 10 -22.12 -31.28 -7.20
N LEU A 11 -21.90 -29.96 -7.06
CA LEU A 11 -21.14 -29.18 -8.04
C LEU A 11 -19.63 -29.47 -7.98
N GLY A 12 -19.08 -29.73 -6.79
CA GLY A 12 -17.67 -30.10 -6.61
C GLY A 12 -17.30 -31.42 -7.28
N VAL A 13 -18.13 -32.47 -7.12
CA VAL A 13 -17.90 -33.77 -7.77
C VAL A 13 -18.05 -33.68 -9.28
N VAL A 14 -19.05 -32.93 -9.78
CA VAL A 14 -19.24 -32.72 -11.22
C VAL A 14 -18.12 -31.87 -11.82
N ALA A 15 -17.64 -30.83 -11.12
CA ALA A 15 -16.52 -30.01 -11.56
C ALA A 15 -15.20 -30.80 -11.60
N ILE A 16 -14.97 -31.68 -10.61
CA ILE A 16 -13.78 -32.55 -10.57
C ILE A 16 -13.84 -33.62 -11.68
N VAL A 17 -15.01 -34.20 -11.95
CA VAL A 17 -15.20 -35.14 -13.07
C VAL A 17 -15.03 -34.44 -14.42
N ILE A 18 -15.54 -33.23 -14.58
CA ILE A 18 -15.33 -32.42 -15.80
C ILE A 18 -13.87 -32.02 -15.96
N ALA A 19 -13.18 -31.66 -14.87
CA ALA A 19 -11.74 -31.36 -14.88
C ALA A 19 -10.90 -32.60 -15.21
N LEU A 20 -11.23 -33.77 -14.66
CA LEU A 20 -10.58 -35.05 -14.99
C LEU A 20 -10.84 -35.46 -16.43
N ILE A 21 -12.07 -35.28 -16.95
CA ILE A 21 -12.38 -35.51 -18.37
C ILE A 21 -11.62 -34.52 -19.25
N ALA A 22 -11.51 -33.24 -18.86
CA ALA A 22 -10.74 -32.24 -19.59
C ALA A 22 -9.23 -32.54 -19.58
N ILE A 23 -8.69 -33.05 -18.47
CA ILE A 23 -7.29 -33.49 -18.35
C ILE A 23 -7.04 -34.75 -19.19
N ILE A 24 -7.96 -35.73 -19.16
CA ILE A 24 -7.86 -36.95 -19.99
C ILE A 24 -7.99 -36.60 -21.48
N VAL A 25 -8.90 -35.69 -21.85
CA VAL A 25 -9.06 -35.20 -23.22
C VAL A 25 -7.82 -34.42 -23.66
N ALA A 26 -7.27 -33.55 -22.81
CA ALA A 26 -6.04 -32.80 -23.08
C ALA A 26 -4.83 -33.73 -23.28
N MET A 27 -4.69 -34.76 -22.44
CA MET A 27 -3.62 -35.78 -22.52
C MET A 27 -3.76 -36.69 -23.76
N VAL A 28 -4.98 -37.01 -24.19
CA VAL A 28 -5.21 -37.78 -25.43
C VAL A 28 -4.95 -36.92 -26.68
N SER A 29 -5.17 -35.61 -26.61
CA SER A 29 -4.88 -34.69 -27.72
C SER A 29 -3.41 -34.28 -27.88
N SER A 30 -2.56 -34.47 -26.86
CA SER A 30 -1.14 -34.07 -26.89
C SER A 30 -0.16 -35.17 -27.31
N GLY A 31 -0.60 -36.41 -27.54
CA GLY A 31 0.21 -37.48 -28.15
C GLY A 31 1.40 -37.98 -27.31
N GLY A 32 1.46 -37.73 -26.00
CA GLY A 32 2.53 -38.20 -25.11
C GLY A 32 2.21 -39.52 -24.40
N GLU A 33 3.15 -40.48 -24.40
CA GLU A 33 3.07 -41.71 -23.60
C GLU A 33 3.09 -41.42 -22.08
N VAL A 34 2.12 -41.96 -21.34
CA VAL A 34 1.97 -41.77 -19.89
C VAL A 34 2.82 -42.80 -19.12
N GLN A 35 3.66 -42.34 -18.18
CA GLN A 35 4.45 -43.22 -17.32
C GLN A 35 3.61 -43.92 -16.23
N PRO A 36 3.86 -45.21 -15.93
CA PRO A 36 3.02 -46.04 -15.04
C PRO A 36 3.03 -45.65 -13.56
N ALA A 37 3.93 -44.76 -13.11
CA ALA A 37 3.99 -44.30 -11.72
C ALA A 37 2.83 -43.36 -11.33
N ASN A 38 2.18 -42.71 -12.30
CA ASN A 38 1.04 -41.80 -12.06
C ASN A 38 -0.33 -42.50 -12.00
N LEU A 39 -0.41 -43.80 -12.35
CA LEU A 39 -1.66 -44.56 -12.33
C LEU A 39 -1.94 -45.22 -10.97
N SER A 40 -0.91 -45.64 -10.24
CA SER A 40 -1.08 -46.31 -8.94
C SER A 40 -1.63 -45.39 -7.85
N GLY A 41 -1.26 -44.09 -7.87
CA GLY A 41 -1.81 -43.08 -6.96
C GLY A 41 -3.29 -42.78 -7.23
N VAL A 42 -3.68 -42.77 -8.51
CA VAL A 42 -5.07 -42.58 -8.94
C VAL A 42 -5.92 -43.81 -8.61
N GLU A 43 -5.40 -45.03 -8.83
CA GLU A 43 -6.09 -46.27 -8.47
C GLU A 43 -6.28 -46.40 -6.95
N ALA A 44 -5.29 -46.01 -6.14
CA ALA A 44 -5.41 -45.99 -4.69
C ALA A 44 -6.44 -44.95 -4.21
N SER A 45 -6.47 -43.77 -4.83
CA SER A 45 -7.46 -42.73 -4.54
C SER A 45 -8.87 -43.15 -4.95
N LEU A 46 -9.01 -43.82 -6.09
CA LEU A 46 -10.30 -44.33 -6.58
C LEU A 46 -10.82 -45.48 -5.70
N ALA A 47 -9.92 -46.36 -5.23
CA ALA A 47 -10.29 -47.43 -4.31
C ALA A 47 -10.71 -46.90 -2.93
N ALA A 48 -10.04 -45.85 -2.42
CA ALA A 48 -10.42 -45.18 -1.19
C ALA A 48 -11.78 -44.49 -1.32
N GLN A 49 -12.02 -43.79 -2.44
CA GLN A 49 -13.31 -43.14 -2.71
C GLN A 49 -14.45 -44.16 -2.91
N ASN A 50 -14.21 -45.28 -3.58
CA ASN A 50 -15.22 -46.34 -3.72
C ASN A 50 -15.57 -46.99 -2.36
N ALA A 51 -14.58 -47.20 -1.49
CA ALA A 51 -14.84 -47.70 -0.14
C ALA A 51 -15.64 -46.69 0.71
N GLU A 52 -15.45 -45.39 0.49
CA GLU A 52 -16.21 -44.33 1.13
C GLU A 52 -17.65 -44.25 0.58
N ILE A 53 -17.83 -44.45 -0.73
CA ILE A 53 -19.15 -44.56 -1.37
C ILE A 53 -19.92 -45.77 -0.82
N ASP A 54 -19.31 -46.96 -0.75
CA ASP A 54 -19.97 -48.17 -0.21
C ASP A 54 -20.41 -47.96 1.25
N LEU A 55 -19.63 -47.21 2.04
CA LEU A 55 -19.92 -46.89 3.43
C LEU A 55 -21.04 -45.84 3.56
N LEU A 56 -21.10 -44.89 2.63
CA LEU A 56 -22.19 -43.93 2.51
C LEU A 56 -23.47 -44.60 2.02
N GLU A 57 -23.41 -45.53 1.06
CA GLU A 57 -24.56 -46.32 0.60
C GLU A 57 -25.12 -47.19 1.72
N GLY A 58 -24.25 -47.85 2.50
CA GLY A 58 -24.68 -48.60 3.69
C GLY A 58 -25.29 -47.71 4.78
N ARG A 59 -24.80 -46.47 4.96
CA ARG A 59 -25.44 -45.46 5.84
C ARG A 59 -26.77 -45.00 5.27
N ILE A 60 -26.90 -44.83 3.96
CA ILE A 60 -28.15 -44.44 3.30
C ILE A 60 -29.19 -45.56 3.44
N GLU A 61 -28.85 -46.82 3.21
CA GLU A 61 -29.77 -47.95 3.45
C GLU A 61 -30.16 -48.07 4.93
N GLY A 62 -29.21 -47.82 5.85
CA GLY A 62 -29.48 -47.76 7.29
C GLY A 62 -30.43 -46.62 7.68
N LEU A 63 -30.22 -45.43 7.10
CA LEU A 63 -31.06 -44.25 7.30
C LEU A 63 -32.44 -44.41 6.64
N GLN A 64 -32.53 -45.06 5.47
CA GLN A 64 -33.79 -45.40 4.81
C GLN A 64 -34.58 -46.44 5.60
N GLY A 65 -33.90 -47.41 6.23
CA GLY A 65 -34.51 -48.36 7.17
C GLY A 65 -35.01 -47.70 8.46
N GLN A 66 -34.36 -46.63 8.93
CA GLN A 66 -34.81 -45.82 10.06
C GLN A 66 -35.96 -44.88 9.69
N LEU A 67 -35.95 -44.31 8.48
CA LEU A 67 -37.02 -43.49 7.92
C LEU A 67 -38.32 -44.29 7.72
N ALA A 68 -38.23 -45.57 7.33
CA ALA A 68 -39.37 -46.47 7.21
C ALA A 68 -39.96 -46.94 8.57
N ALA A 69 -39.27 -46.67 9.69
CA ALA A 69 -39.67 -47.07 11.04
C ALA A 69 -40.25 -45.91 11.88
N GLN A 70 -40.30 -44.69 11.35
CA GLN A 70 -40.94 -43.55 12.03
C GLN A 70 -42.48 -43.60 11.90
N PRO A 71 -43.23 -43.15 12.92
CA PRO A 71 -44.67 -42.90 12.79
C PRO A 71 -44.92 -41.88 11.69
N ASP A 72 -46.06 -41.99 11.01
CA ASP A 72 -46.44 -41.25 9.80
C ASP A 72 -46.29 -39.72 9.98
N LEU A 73 -45.12 -39.17 9.63
CA LEU A 73 -44.78 -37.74 9.71
C LEU A 73 -45.81 -36.88 8.97
N SER A 74 -46.30 -37.39 7.83
CA SER A 74 -47.37 -36.78 7.05
C SER A 74 -48.67 -36.63 7.85
N ALA A 75 -49.00 -37.58 8.73
CA ALA A 75 -50.18 -37.48 9.59
C ALA A 75 -50.01 -36.39 10.67
N SER A 76 -48.79 -36.23 11.21
CA SER A 76 -48.48 -35.20 12.22
C SER A 76 -48.47 -33.80 11.60
N VAL A 77 -47.89 -33.64 10.41
CA VAL A 77 -47.94 -32.38 9.64
C VAL A 77 -49.38 -32.06 9.21
N THR A 78 -50.16 -33.05 8.80
CA THR A 78 -51.59 -32.88 8.47
C THR A 78 -52.41 -32.44 9.69
N GLU A 79 -52.12 -32.99 10.88
CA GLU A 79 -52.78 -32.60 12.13
C GLU A 79 -52.42 -31.16 12.52
N LEU A 80 -51.15 -30.77 12.40
CA LEU A 80 -50.70 -29.38 12.64
C LEU A 80 -51.31 -28.40 11.63
N GLN A 81 -51.37 -28.76 10.34
CA GLN A 81 -52.04 -27.95 9.31
C GLN A 81 -53.54 -27.78 9.59
N GLN A 82 -54.23 -28.81 10.09
CA GLN A 82 -55.65 -28.70 10.49
C GLN A 82 -55.84 -27.77 11.70
N ARG A 83 -54.91 -27.79 12.67
CA ARG A 83 -54.92 -26.85 13.80
C ARG A 83 -54.68 -25.41 13.32
N MET A 84 -53.76 -25.21 12.38
CA MET A 84 -53.48 -23.92 11.75
C MET A 84 -54.67 -23.39 10.92
N ASP A 85 -55.36 -24.24 10.17
CA ASP A 85 -56.59 -23.88 9.43
C ASP A 85 -57.74 -23.53 10.38
N ALA A 86 -57.81 -24.17 11.56
CA ALA A 86 -58.77 -23.82 12.60
C ALA A 86 -58.49 -22.43 13.18
N ILE A 87 -57.22 -22.07 13.38
CA ILE A 87 -56.79 -20.72 13.80
C ILE A 87 -57.17 -19.68 12.73
N ALA A 88 -56.88 -19.94 11.46
CA ALA A 88 -57.29 -19.07 10.34
C ALA A 88 -58.82 -18.90 10.24
N GLY A 89 -59.58 -19.94 10.58
CA GLY A 89 -61.04 -19.87 10.68
C GLY A 89 -61.54 -18.99 11.84
N MET A 90 -60.79 -18.94 12.96
CA MET A 90 -61.07 -18.04 14.09
C MET A 90 -60.74 -16.59 13.72
N GLU A 91 -59.62 -16.34 13.03
CA GLU A 91 -59.22 -15.03 12.47
C GLU A 91 -60.35 -14.42 11.61
N MET A 92 -60.88 -15.16 10.63
CA MET A 92 -62.00 -14.70 9.79
C MET A 92 -63.30 -14.38 10.56
N SER A 93 -63.44 -14.88 11.79
CA SER A 93 -64.58 -14.57 12.67
C SER A 93 -64.32 -13.41 13.63
N MET A 94 -63.03 -13.11 13.87
CA MET A 94 -62.55 -11.98 14.66
C MET A 94 -62.29 -10.72 13.79
N ASP A 95 -62.23 -10.89 12.46
CA ASP A 95 -61.97 -9.82 11.49
C ASP A 95 -62.91 -8.63 11.67
N THR A 96 -62.36 -7.56 12.28
CA THR A 96 -62.85 -6.19 12.49
C THR A 96 -64.25 -6.05 13.07
N SER A 97 -65.27 -6.65 12.46
CA SER A 97 -66.68 -6.56 12.81
C SER A 97 -67.02 -6.92 14.25
N ARG A 98 -66.38 -7.92 14.87
CA ARG A 98 -66.71 -8.36 16.24
C ARG A 98 -65.95 -7.57 17.31
N ILE A 99 -64.73 -7.13 17.00
CA ILE A 99 -63.97 -6.18 17.85
C ILE A 99 -64.62 -4.81 17.75
N ASP A 100 -64.94 -4.31 16.55
CA ASP A 100 -65.67 -3.06 16.34
C ASP A 100 -67.06 -3.09 16.99
N LEU A 101 -67.78 -4.23 16.96
CA LEU A 101 -69.06 -4.39 17.67
C LEU A 101 -68.89 -4.40 19.18
N LEU A 102 -67.86 -5.07 19.70
CA LEU A 102 -67.57 -5.07 21.14
C LEU A 102 -67.01 -3.72 21.59
N ASP A 103 -66.28 -3.02 20.73
CA ASP A 103 -65.75 -1.67 20.93
C ASP A 103 -66.89 -0.66 20.91
N ASP A 104 -67.82 -0.74 19.95
CA ASP A 104 -69.08 0.04 19.95
C ASP A 104 -69.90 -0.25 21.22
N GLU A 105 -70.07 -1.52 21.62
CA GLU A 105 -70.78 -1.89 22.85
C GLU A 105 -70.04 -1.43 24.13
N LEU A 106 -68.71 -1.47 24.16
CA LEU A 106 -67.87 -1.00 25.26
C LEU A 106 -67.81 0.53 25.31
N HIS A 107 -67.84 1.21 24.16
CA HIS A 107 -67.90 2.67 24.03
C HIS A 107 -69.26 3.18 24.48
N ASP A 108 -70.35 2.51 24.08
CA ASP A 108 -71.70 2.80 24.58
C ASP A 108 -71.76 2.61 26.11
N VAL A 109 -71.17 1.53 26.65
CA VAL A 109 -71.11 1.30 28.10
C VAL A 109 -70.21 2.31 28.82
N SER A 110 -69.10 2.74 28.19
CA SER A 110 -68.17 3.75 28.72
C SER A 110 -68.79 5.15 28.71
N ASP A 111 -69.51 5.51 27.65
CA ASP A 111 -70.28 6.76 27.53
C ASP A 111 -71.42 6.78 28.57
N GLU A 112 -72.12 5.65 28.74
CA GLU A 112 -73.09 5.50 29.83
C GLU A 112 -72.43 5.64 31.21
N LEU A 113 -71.24 5.07 31.42
CA LEU A 113 -70.50 5.22 32.68
C LEU A 113 -70.03 6.66 32.92
N ALA A 114 -69.61 7.37 31.87
CA ALA A 114 -69.20 8.77 31.93
C ALA A 114 -70.40 9.69 32.23
N ASP A 115 -71.54 9.46 31.59
CA ASP A 115 -72.80 10.17 31.85
C ASP A 115 -73.31 9.90 33.28
N VAL A 116 -73.23 8.66 33.74
CA VAL A 116 -73.61 8.25 35.10
C VAL A 116 -72.64 8.84 36.13
N SER A 117 -71.33 8.92 35.83
CA SER A 117 -70.33 9.56 36.70
C SER A 117 -70.50 11.07 36.75
N ALA A 118 -70.88 11.71 35.64
CA ALA A 118 -71.22 13.13 35.60
C ALA A 118 -72.51 13.42 36.38
N ALA A 119 -73.50 12.54 36.29
CA ALA A 119 -74.71 12.60 37.10
C ALA A 119 -74.43 12.38 38.59
N LEU A 120 -73.49 11.48 38.93
CA LEU A 120 -73.02 11.27 40.30
C LEU A 120 -72.35 12.53 40.86
N ALA A 121 -71.47 13.18 40.09
CA ALA A 121 -70.82 14.43 40.48
C ALA A 121 -71.82 15.58 40.68
N ASP A 122 -72.86 15.69 39.82
CA ASP A 122 -73.96 16.64 40.01
C ASP A 122 -74.80 16.32 41.26
N LEU A 123 -75.02 15.03 41.55
CA LEU A 123 -75.77 14.59 42.72
C LEU A 123 -75.00 14.81 44.03
N GLU A 124 -73.68 14.56 44.04
CA GLU A 124 -72.77 14.88 45.13
C GLU A 124 -72.76 16.40 45.38
N GLN A 125 -72.71 17.21 44.33
CA GLN A 125 -72.81 18.67 44.44
C GLN A 125 -74.16 19.11 45.02
N ARG A 126 -75.27 18.47 44.63
CA ARG A 126 -76.61 18.74 45.18
C ARG A 126 -76.74 18.30 46.64
N LEU A 127 -76.09 17.20 47.04
CA LEU A 127 -76.04 16.73 48.42
C LEU A 127 -75.26 17.73 49.29
N ASP A 128 -74.13 18.24 48.80
CA ASP A 128 -73.34 19.32 49.42
C ASP A 128 -74.12 20.66 49.52
N GLU A 129 -75.08 20.90 48.62
CA GLU A 129 -75.95 22.08 48.68
C GLU A 129 -77.07 21.97 49.74
N VAL A 130 -77.52 20.75 50.07
CA VAL A 130 -78.47 20.49 51.15
C VAL A 130 -77.84 20.72 52.53
N ASP A 131 -76.52 20.51 52.67
CA ASP A 131 -75.76 20.71 53.92
C ASP A 131 -75.42 22.19 54.23
N LYS A 132 -75.83 23.14 53.36
CA LYS A 132 -75.66 24.60 53.59
C LYS A 132 -76.80 25.13 54.49
N PRO A 133 -76.52 25.67 55.70
CA PRO A 133 -77.58 26.08 56.62
C PRO A 133 -78.17 27.45 56.20
N ALA A 134 -79.36 27.44 55.60
CA ALA A 134 -80.21 28.62 55.48
C ALA A 134 -81.59 28.36 56.11
N MET A 135 -81.82 29.05 57.23
CA MET A 135 -83.01 29.05 58.07
C MET A 135 -84.36 28.99 57.32
N SER A 136 -85.24 28.10 57.80
CA SER A 136 -86.71 28.09 57.69
C SER A 136 -87.41 27.05 56.78
N MET A 137 -86.96 25.80 56.75
CA MET A 137 -87.81 24.68 56.28
C MET A 137 -87.76 23.46 57.22
N ASP A 138 -88.84 22.68 57.13
CA ASP A 138 -89.22 21.50 57.92
C ASP A 138 -88.11 20.44 57.92
N THR A 139 -87.60 20.07 59.11
CA THR A 139 -86.50 19.10 59.26
C THR A 139 -86.88 17.72 58.73
N ASP A 140 -88.15 17.35 58.85
CA ASP A 140 -88.63 16.05 58.36
C ASP A 140 -88.59 15.99 56.81
N ALA A 141 -88.78 17.13 56.14
CA ALA A 141 -88.69 17.22 54.67
C ALA A 141 -87.25 17.26 54.16
N ILE A 142 -86.27 17.65 54.99
CA ILE A 142 -84.84 17.60 54.65
C ILE A 142 -84.31 16.19 54.84
N ASP A 143 -84.68 15.52 55.95
CA ASP A 143 -84.29 14.13 56.21
C ASP A 143 -84.88 13.19 55.14
N GLU A 144 -86.15 13.36 54.77
CA GLU A 144 -86.78 12.59 53.68
C GLU A 144 -86.07 12.83 52.33
N ARG A 145 -85.56 14.05 52.11
CA ARG A 145 -84.80 14.40 50.89
C ARG A 145 -83.38 13.84 50.88
N ILE A 146 -82.71 13.78 52.04
CA ILE A 146 -81.39 13.16 52.20
C ILE A 146 -81.51 11.65 52.04
N ASP A 147 -82.54 11.02 52.59
CA ASP A 147 -82.80 9.60 52.42
C ASP A 147 -83.11 9.28 50.93
N GLU A 148 -83.94 10.09 50.25
CA GLU A 148 -84.17 9.96 48.80
C GLU A 148 -82.88 10.08 47.98
N LEU A 149 -82.04 11.08 48.27
CA LEU A 149 -80.76 11.29 47.56
C LEU A 149 -79.73 10.20 47.89
N GLY A 150 -79.73 9.68 49.12
CA GLY A 150 -78.87 8.57 49.56
C GLY A 150 -79.26 7.25 48.89
N ASP A 151 -80.56 7.00 48.71
CA ASP A 151 -81.08 5.86 47.96
C ASP A 151 -80.74 5.99 46.45
N GLU A 152 -80.85 7.19 45.87
CA GLU A 152 -80.42 7.48 44.49
C GLU A 152 -78.90 7.25 44.31
N LEU A 153 -78.07 7.71 45.26
CA LEU A 153 -76.62 7.52 45.25
C LEU A 153 -76.24 6.04 45.37
N SER A 154 -76.90 5.29 46.25
CA SER A 154 -76.64 3.86 46.42
C SER A 154 -77.09 3.06 45.19
N ALA A 155 -78.15 3.47 44.51
CA ALA A 155 -78.59 2.87 43.26
C ALA A 155 -77.60 3.15 42.12
N LEU A 156 -77.14 4.40 41.98
CA LEU A 156 -76.11 4.78 41.00
C LEU A 156 -74.80 4.02 41.21
N ASN A 157 -74.32 3.91 42.45
CA ASN A 157 -73.12 3.12 42.78
C ASN A 157 -73.31 1.62 42.47
N GLY A 158 -74.51 1.08 42.68
CA GLY A 158 -74.85 -0.28 42.27
C GLY A 158 -74.82 -0.48 40.75
N THR A 159 -75.28 0.52 39.99
CA THR A 159 -75.21 0.54 38.53
C THR A 159 -73.77 0.66 38.03
N ILE A 160 -72.97 1.55 38.61
CA ILE A 160 -71.54 1.70 38.30
C ILE A 160 -70.80 0.38 38.53
N ALA A 161 -71.02 -0.28 39.68
CA ALA A 161 -70.37 -1.56 39.97
C ALA A 161 -70.79 -2.66 38.98
N ALA A 162 -72.07 -2.71 38.58
CA ALA A 162 -72.57 -3.68 37.61
C ALA A 162 -72.03 -3.41 36.19
N LEU A 163 -71.93 -2.15 35.78
CA LEU A 163 -71.35 -1.76 34.50
C LEU A 163 -69.84 -2.03 34.48
N GLN A 164 -69.13 -1.77 35.58
CA GLN A 164 -67.71 -2.14 35.74
C GLN A 164 -67.49 -3.66 35.69
N GLU A 165 -68.40 -4.45 36.27
CA GLU A 165 -68.36 -5.92 36.21
C GLU A 165 -68.64 -6.43 34.79
N GLN A 166 -69.58 -5.80 34.06
CA GLN A 166 -69.83 -6.09 32.64
C GLN A 166 -68.62 -5.72 31.76
N LEU A 167 -68.00 -4.57 32.01
CA LEU A 167 -66.80 -4.10 31.32
C LEU A 167 -65.62 -5.06 31.52
N ALA A 168 -65.40 -5.49 32.78
CA ALA A 168 -64.36 -6.44 33.14
C ALA A 168 -64.62 -7.85 32.56
N ALA A 169 -65.87 -8.28 32.52
CA ALA A 169 -66.25 -9.56 31.90
C ALA A 169 -66.06 -9.54 30.37
N GLY A 170 -66.40 -8.43 29.69
CA GLY A 170 -66.18 -8.25 28.25
C GLY A 170 -64.69 -8.24 27.87
N ALA A 171 -63.88 -7.45 28.58
CA ALA A 171 -62.43 -7.40 28.37
C ALA A 171 -61.74 -8.73 28.67
N GLY A 172 -62.20 -9.45 29.71
CA GLY A 172 -61.69 -10.78 30.07
C GLY A 172 -61.99 -11.87 29.04
N VAL A 173 -63.10 -11.75 28.29
CA VAL A 173 -63.43 -12.69 27.20
C VAL A 173 -62.53 -12.48 25.99
N VAL A 174 -62.27 -11.23 25.61
CA VAL A 174 -61.38 -10.91 24.48
C VAL A 174 -59.95 -11.33 24.80
N ALA A 175 -59.42 -10.98 25.98
CA ALA A 175 -58.07 -11.38 26.40
C ALA A 175 -57.91 -12.91 26.51
N ALA A 176 -58.93 -13.64 26.97
CA ALA A 176 -58.89 -15.11 27.06
C ALA A 176 -59.00 -15.80 25.69
N GLU A 177 -59.79 -15.26 24.75
CA GLU A 177 -59.89 -15.76 23.38
C GLU A 177 -58.56 -15.56 22.63
N PHE A 178 -57.88 -14.41 22.81
CA PHE A 178 -56.56 -14.14 22.21
C PHE A 178 -55.41 -14.93 22.88
N ALA A 179 -55.41 -15.06 24.20
CA ALA A 179 -54.41 -15.86 24.92
C ALA A 179 -54.50 -17.36 24.52
N ALA A 180 -55.71 -17.87 24.26
CA ALA A 180 -55.90 -19.23 23.78
C ALA A 180 -55.36 -19.45 22.37
N VAL A 181 -55.52 -18.47 21.47
CA VAL A 181 -54.95 -18.52 20.10
C VAL A 181 -53.42 -18.45 20.15
N THR A 182 -52.86 -17.58 20.99
CA THR A 182 -51.41 -17.40 21.14
C THR A 182 -50.75 -18.66 21.72
N ALA A 183 -51.31 -19.23 22.79
CA ALA A 183 -50.83 -20.48 23.37
C ALA A 183 -50.91 -21.66 22.39
N GLU A 184 -51.91 -21.67 21.51
CA GLU A 184 -52.04 -22.69 20.46
C GLU A 184 -51.01 -22.49 19.35
N ILE A 185 -50.72 -21.26 18.93
CA ILE A 185 -49.65 -20.91 17.97
C ILE A 185 -48.29 -21.33 18.51
N GLU A 186 -47.96 -20.99 19.77
CA GLU A 186 -46.70 -21.41 20.41
C GLU A 186 -46.61 -22.93 20.54
N SER A 187 -47.71 -23.60 20.88
CA SER A 187 -47.75 -25.06 20.92
C SER A 187 -47.49 -25.69 19.55
N ILE A 188 -48.00 -25.10 18.46
CA ILE A 188 -47.75 -25.55 17.09
C ILE A 188 -46.30 -25.25 16.69
N ARG A 189 -45.76 -24.08 17.05
CA ARG A 189 -44.36 -23.69 16.80
C ARG A 189 -43.38 -24.66 17.44
N MET A 190 -43.52 -24.93 18.74
CA MET A 190 -42.68 -25.89 19.46
C MET A 190 -42.72 -27.29 18.83
N ALA A 191 -43.90 -27.73 18.40
CA ALA A 191 -44.05 -29.02 17.71
C ALA A 191 -43.39 -29.04 16.32
N LEU A 192 -43.46 -27.93 15.57
CA LEU A 192 -42.80 -27.80 14.26
C LEU A 192 -41.28 -27.67 14.39
N GLU A 193 -40.76 -26.95 15.38
CA GLU A 193 -39.33 -26.84 15.67
C GLU A 193 -38.71 -28.18 16.10
N GLU A 194 -39.43 -28.98 16.90
CA GLU A 194 -39.02 -30.36 17.24
C GLU A 194 -38.99 -31.27 15.99
N LEU A 195 -39.94 -31.09 15.06
CA LEU A 195 -39.97 -31.80 13.77
C LEU A 195 -38.88 -31.32 12.79
N GLN A 196 -38.55 -30.04 12.79
CA GLN A 196 -37.48 -29.44 11.96
C GLN A 196 -36.08 -29.81 12.49
N ALA A 197 -35.91 -29.88 13.81
CA ALA A 197 -34.67 -30.37 14.41
C ALA A 197 -34.41 -31.86 14.11
N SER A 198 -35.47 -32.62 13.80
CA SER A 198 -35.41 -34.07 13.55
C SER A 198 -35.50 -34.48 12.07
N THR A 199 -35.84 -33.56 11.15
CA THR A 199 -35.99 -33.83 9.70
C THR A 199 -35.64 -32.62 8.82
N LEU A 200 -35.43 -32.79 7.51
CA LEU A 200 -35.30 -31.69 6.53
C LEU A 200 -36.41 -31.79 5.47
N ASP A 201 -37.64 -31.95 5.93
CA ASP A 201 -38.80 -32.21 5.08
C ASP A 201 -39.42 -30.91 4.54
N GLU A 202 -39.68 -30.85 3.22
CA GLU A 202 -40.27 -29.67 2.57
C GLU A 202 -41.69 -29.38 3.07
N GLU A 203 -42.44 -30.37 3.56
CA GLU A 203 -43.77 -30.18 4.14
C GLU A 203 -43.70 -29.53 5.53
N VAL A 204 -42.64 -29.80 6.30
CA VAL A 204 -42.38 -29.14 7.59
C VAL A 204 -41.97 -27.69 7.35
N GLU A 205 -41.09 -27.42 6.39
CA GLU A 205 -40.72 -26.06 5.98
C GLU A 205 -41.92 -25.27 5.45
N ALA A 206 -42.80 -25.89 4.66
CA ALA A 206 -44.03 -25.26 4.19
C ALA A 206 -45.04 -25.00 5.32
N ALA A 207 -45.10 -25.88 6.33
CA ALA A 207 -45.93 -25.68 7.51
C ALA A 207 -45.38 -24.55 8.41
N ILE A 208 -44.06 -24.43 8.56
CA ILE A 208 -43.41 -23.31 9.26
C ILE A 208 -43.69 -22.00 8.52
N ALA A 209 -43.46 -21.94 7.21
CA ALA A 209 -43.76 -20.74 6.43
C ALA A 209 -45.25 -20.32 6.49
N ARG A 210 -46.15 -21.30 6.63
CA ARG A 210 -47.59 -21.05 6.81
C ARG A 210 -47.91 -20.57 8.23
N LEU A 211 -47.19 -21.05 9.25
CA LEU A 211 -47.30 -20.59 10.63
C LEU A 211 -46.75 -19.17 10.77
N ASP A 212 -45.59 -18.88 10.18
CA ASP A 212 -45.00 -17.54 10.12
C ASP A 212 -45.96 -16.56 9.43
N TRP A 213 -46.64 -16.98 8.35
CA TRP A 213 -47.69 -16.18 7.73
C TRP A 213 -48.88 -15.93 8.66
N LEU A 214 -49.31 -16.92 9.46
CA LEU A 214 -50.42 -16.77 10.41
C LEU A 214 -50.05 -15.85 11.58
N GLU A 215 -48.83 -15.96 12.10
CA GLU A 215 -48.30 -15.04 13.10
C GLU A 215 -48.23 -13.62 12.53
N MET A 216 -47.68 -13.45 11.33
CA MET A 216 -47.59 -12.15 10.67
C MET A 216 -48.97 -11.55 10.34
N ALA A 217 -49.97 -12.38 10.00
CA ALA A 217 -51.33 -11.94 9.72
C ALA A 217 -52.08 -11.50 10.99
N THR A 218 -51.79 -12.12 12.14
CA THR A 218 -52.48 -11.84 13.42
C THR A 218 -51.76 -10.81 14.29
N ALA A 219 -50.44 -10.64 14.13
CA ALA A 219 -49.62 -9.73 14.92
C ALA A 219 -50.08 -8.25 14.88
N PRO A 220 -50.55 -7.68 13.75
CA PRO A 220 -51.07 -6.31 13.73
C PRO A 220 -52.29 -6.10 14.63
N ALA A 221 -53.23 -7.07 14.64
CA ALA A 221 -54.42 -7.01 15.48
C ALA A 221 -54.07 -7.18 16.97
N TYR A 222 -53.17 -8.11 17.28
CA TYR A 222 -52.71 -8.36 18.65
C TYR A 222 -51.96 -7.16 19.24
N THR A 223 -51.07 -6.55 18.44
CA THR A 223 -50.32 -5.34 18.85
C THR A 223 -51.28 -4.18 19.18
N LYS A 224 -52.31 -3.96 18.35
CA LYS A 224 -53.32 -2.93 18.62
C LYS A 224 -54.09 -3.21 19.90
N ALA A 225 -54.57 -4.44 20.07
CA ALA A 225 -55.30 -4.85 21.27
C ALA A 225 -54.45 -4.69 22.56
N TYR A 226 -53.15 -4.98 22.48
CA TYR A 226 -52.20 -4.79 23.59
C TYR A 226 -52.04 -3.30 23.95
N VAL A 227 -51.90 -2.42 22.95
CA VAL A 227 -51.83 -0.96 23.15
C VAL A 227 -53.15 -0.40 23.68
N GLU A 228 -54.28 -0.86 23.15
CA GLU A 228 -55.62 -0.46 23.62
C GLU A 228 -55.88 -0.93 25.05
N GLU A 229 -55.42 -2.11 25.45
CA GLU A 229 -55.53 -2.54 26.85
C GLU A 229 -54.68 -1.69 27.78
N ALA A 230 -53.49 -1.26 27.33
CA ALA A 230 -52.68 -0.31 28.10
C ALA A 230 -53.40 1.03 28.29
N ILE A 231 -54.12 1.50 27.27
CA ILE A 231 -54.95 2.71 27.33
C ILE A 231 -56.16 2.50 28.25
N ARG A 232 -56.88 1.38 28.13
CA ARG A 232 -57.99 1.05 29.04
C ARG A 232 -57.53 0.95 30.49
N ARG A 233 -56.33 0.40 30.73
CA ARG A 233 -55.70 0.39 32.05
C ARG A 233 -55.39 1.81 32.51
N TYR A 234 -54.81 2.64 31.66
CA TYR A 234 -54.57 4.05 31.94
C TYR A 234 -55.85 4.78 32.36
N ASP A 235 -56.95 4.56 31.64
CA ASP A 235 -58.23 5.20 31.93
C ASP A 235 -58.87 4.67 33.23
N ARG A 236 -58.70 3.37 33.53
CA ARG A 236 -59.24 2.71 34.72
C ARG A 236 -58.46 3.01 35.99
N GLU A 237 -57.14 2.98 35.92
CA GLU A 237 -56.23 2.97 37.08
C GLU A 237 -55.46 4.29 37.23
N GLY A 238 -55.39 5.10 36.18
CA GLY A 238 -54.67 6.36 36.16
C GLY A 238 -53.22 6.25 35.68
N ARG A 239 -52.60 7.41 35.48
CA ARG A 239 -51.25 7.54 34.90
C ARG A 239 -50.15 6.86 35.72
N ALA A 240 -50.07 7.13 37.02
CA ALA A 240 -48.93 6.69 37.82
C ALA A 240 -48.87 5.16 37.92
N GLU A 241 -50.00 4.55 38.29
CA GLU A 241 -50.17 3.11 38.42
C GLU A 241 -49.89 2.36 37.11
N THR A 242 -50.34 2.92 35.99
CA THR A 242 -50.13 2.32 34.67
C THR A 242 -48.67 2.39 34.23
N LEU A 243 -48.03 3.56 34.31
CA LEU A 243 -46.63 3.70 33.91
C LEU A 243 -45.68 2.90 34.83
N ASP A 244 -45.98 2.78 36.13
CA ASP A 244 -45.21 1.96 37.05
C ASP A 244 -45.28 0.47 36.70
N TYR A 245 -46.47 -0.05 36.36
CA TYR A 245 -46.63 -1.44 35.93
C TYR A 245 -45.86 -1.74 34.64
N TYR A 246 -46.02 -0.90 33.62
CA TYR A 246 -45.37 -1.11 32.32
C TYR A 246 -43.86 -0.83 32.31
N ASN A 247 -43.30 -0.28 33.38
CA ASN A 247 -41.85 -0.17 33.57
C ASN A 247 -41.23 -1.41 34.23
N THR A 248 -41.96 -2.53 34.30
CA THR A 248 -41.47 -3.80 34.82
C THR A 248 -41.43 -4.87 33.74
N MET A 249 -40.50 -5.82 33.86
CA MET A 249 -40.43 -6.98 32.95
C MET A 249 -41.68 -7.88 33.04
N ASP A 250 -42.45 -7.82 34.14
CA ASP A 250 -43.73 -8.53 34.28
C ASP A 250 -44.80 -8.05 33.29
N SER A 251 -44.59 -6.89 32.64
CA SER A 251 -45.48 -6.37 31.60
C SER A 251 -45.12 -6.83 30.18
N VAL A 252 -43.94 -7.43 29.99
CA VAL A 252 -43.45 -7.87 28.67
C VAL A 252 -44.04 -9.25 28.34
N ASP A 253 -44.58 -9.40 27.14
CA ASP A 253 -45.20 -10.63 26.64
C ASP A 253 -44.61 -11.01 25.29
N GLY A 254 -43.62 -11.92 25.29
CA GLY A 254 -42.86 -12.30 24.10
C GLY A 254 -42.23 -11.09 23.42
N ASP A 255 -42.59 -10.87 22.15
CA ASP A 255 -42.14 -9.75 21.31
C ASP A 255 -42.80 -8.40 21.70
N LEU A 256 -43.90 -8.43 22.48
CA LEU A 256 -44.67 -7.24 22.83
C LEU A 256 -44.25 -6.63 24.16
N TYR A 257 -43.94 -5.35 24.12
CA TYR A 257 -43.74 -4.51 25.29
C TYR A 257 -44.25 -3.10 25.00
N LEU A 258 -44.78 -2.46 26.04
CA LEU A 258 -45.22 -1.08 25.93
C LEU A 258 -44.03 -0.14 26.08
N PHE A 259 -43.91 0.82 25.17
CA PHE A 259 -43.09 2.01 25.36
C PHE A 259 -43.96 3.25 25.20
N VAL A 260 -43.78 4.21 26.10
CA VAL A 260 -44.66 5.39 26.18
C VAL A 260 -43.81 6.65 26.11
N ILE A 261 -44.24 7.61 25.31
CA ILE A 261 -43.58 8.92 25.16
C ILE A 261 -44.50 10.03 25.65
N ASP A 262 -43.97 10.99 26.39
CA ASP A 262 -44.70 12.22 26.69
C ASP A 262 -44.86 13.07 25.41
N ALA A 263 -46.11 13.31 25.00
CA ALA A 263 -46.39 13.95 23.73
C ALA A 263 -45.94 15.41 23.67
N ASN A 264 -45.68 16.06 24.81
CA ASN A 264 -45.22 17.45 24.88
C ASN A 264 -43.69 17.53 24.90
N SER A 265 -43.05 16.83 25.84
CA SER A 265 -41.59 16.88 26.00
C SER A 265 -40.85 15.99 24.99
N LYS A 266 -41.56 15.00 24.43
CA LYS A 266 -41.02 13.94 23.57
C LYS A 266 -40.05 13.01 24.28
N LEU A 267 -40.06 13.01 25.62
CA LEU A 267 -39.25 12.11 26.41
C LEU A 267 -39.94 10.76 26.57
N ILE A 268 -39.16 9.68 26.50
CA ILE A 268 -39.63 8.34 26.86
C ILE A 268 -39.94 8.32 28.36
N VAL A 269 -41.11 7.82 28.74
CA VAL A 269 -41.55 7.68 30.15
C VAL A 269 -41.79 6.22 30.55
N VAL A 270 -41.89 5.31 29.58
CA VAL A 270 -41.94 3.86 29.81
C VAL A 270 -41.03 3.16 28.81
N GLN A 271 -40.12 2.32 29.31
CA GLN A 271 -39.31 1.41 28.49
C GLN A 271 -38.81 0.23 29.33
N PRO A 272 -39.57 -0.87 29.48
CA PRO A 272 -39.22 -1.96 30.40
C PRO A 272 -38.00 -2.77 29.95
N THR A 273 -37.77 -2.87 28.64
CA THR A 273 -36.73 -3.73 28.04
C THR A 273 -35.37 -3.07 27.96
N ILE A 274 -35.34 -1.72 27.97
CA ILE A 274 -34.13 -0.90 27.98
C ILE A 274 -34.39 0.31 28.91
N PRO A 275 -34.44 0.11 30.24
CA PRO A 275 -34.83 1.17 31.18
C PRO A 275 -33.94 2.43 31.13
N GLY A 276 -32.70 2.29 30.65
CA GLY A 276 -31.77 3.41 30.44
C GLY A 276 -32.30 4.48 29.48
N ASN A 277 -33.26 4.15 28.60
CA ASN A 277 -33.84 5.11 27.66
C ASN A 277 -34.91 6.02 28.30
N ILE A 278 -35.35 5.75 29.53
CA ILE A 278 -36.36 6.57 30.20
C ILE A 278 -35.78 7.96 30.49
N GLY A 279 -36.48 9.00 30.02
CA GLY A 279 -36.06 10.40 30.13
C GLY A 279 -35.35 10.94 28.90
N GLU A 280 -35.02 10.10 27.92
CA GLU A 280 -34.38 10.50 26.67
C GLU A 280 -35.40 11.01 25.63
N ASP A 281 -35.01 11.99 24.81
CA ASP A 281 -35.85 12.53 23.75
C ASP A 281 -35.89 11.56 22.57
N ILE A 282 -37.08 11.02 22.27
CA ILE A 282 -37.28 10.03 21.21
C ILE A 282 -36.85 10.56 19.83
N ARG A 283 -36.73 11.87 19.61
CA ARG A 283 -36.30 12.42 18.31
C ARG A 283 -34.78 12.45 18.14
N GLY A 284 -34.03 12.19 19.22
CA GLY A 284 -32.58 12.17 19.25
C GLY A 284 -31.98 10.89 18.64
N GLU A 285 -30.76 10.55 19.06
CA GLU A 285 -30.06 9.36 18.56
C GLU A 285 -30.82 8.07 18.89
N ILE A 286 -31.42 7.98 20.08
CA ILE A 286 -32.20 6.80 20.51
C ILE A 286 -33.42 6.49 19.63
N GLY A 287 -33.90 7.45 18.85
CA GLY A 287 -34.99 7.27 17.88
C GLY A 287 -34.52 7.08 16.46
N THR A 288 -33.24 6.81 16.24
CA THR A 288 -32.66 6.52 14.93
C THR A 288 -32.18 5.08 14.90
N ASP A 289 -32.70 4.29 13.95
CA ASP A 289 -32.29 2.90 13.84
C ASP A 289 -30.91 2.74 13.17
N ILE A 290 -30.40 1.51 13.17
CA ILE A 290 -29.08 1.16 12.62
C ILE A 290 -28.96 1.36 11.09
N THR A 291 -30.07 1.58 10.40
CA THR A 291 -30.10 1.93 8.97
C THR A 291 -30.03 3.45 8.74
N GLY A 292 -30.09 4.23 9.81
CA GLY A 292 -30.13 5.69 9.79
C GLY A 292 -31.54 6.28 9.70
N LYS A 293 -32.60 5.46 9.79
CA LYS A 293 -33.98 5.96 9.79
C LYS A 293 -34.30 6.53 11.18
N ASN A 294 -34.63 7.82 11.25
CA ASN A 294 -35.14 8.43 12.47
C ASN A 294 -36.65 8.13 12.65
N PHE A 295 -36.94 6.93 13.16
CA PHE A 295 -38.29 6.49 13.47
C PHE A 295 -38.92 7.31 14.60
N GLY A 296 -38.12 7.88 15.49
CA GLY A 296 -38.60 8.69 16.60
C GLY A 296 -39.33 9.97 16.18
N PHE A 297 -38.88 10.63 15.11
CA PHE A 297 -39.63 11.71 14.48
C PHE A 297 -40.97 11.24 13.93
N GLU A 298 -41.03 10.05 13.34
CA GLU A 298 -42.29 9.47 12.87
C GLU A 298 -43.21 9.18 14.06
N ILE A 299 -42.74 8.50 15.10
CA ILE A 299 -43.55 8.21 16.30
C ILE A 299 -44.07 9.50 16.95
N ALA A 300 -43.24 10.54 17.06
CA ALA A 300 -43.59 11.81 17.70
C ALA A 300 -44.75 12.57 17.01
N THR A 301 -45.12 12.18 15.79
CA THR A 301 -46.23 12.75 15.01
C THR A 301 -47.52 11.92 15.07
N ALA A 302 -47.58 10.88 15.90
CA ALA A 302 -48.81 10.14 16.16
C ALA A 302 -49.93 11.06 16.69
N ASP A 303 -51.16 10.80 16.25
CA ASP A 303 -52.37 11.46 16.72
C ASP A 303 -53.34 10.42 17.32
N GLU A 304 -54.57 10.86 17.65
CA GLU A 304 -55.61 10.04 18.27
C GLU A 304 -56.12 8.91 17.36
N ASN A 305 -55.85 8.95 16.04
CA ASN A 305 -56.23 7.88 15.11
C ASN A 305 -55.18 6.76 15.05
N GLY A 306 -54.00 7.01 15.61
CA GLY A 306 -52.87 6.10 15.57
C GLY A 306 -52.29 5.86 14.17
N LYS A 307 -51.12 5.24 14.12
CA LYS A 307 -50.44 4.85 12.87
C LYS A 307 -49.40 3.76 13.10
N TRP A 308 -49.00 3.10 12.02
CA TRP A 308 -47.87 2.18 12.01
C TRP A 308 -46.56 2.91 11.71
N VAL A 309 -45.47 2.51 12.38
CA VAL A 309 -44.11 2.99 12.15
C VAL A 309 -43.17 1.78 12.13
N ASP A 310 -42.49 1.58 11.00
CA ASP A 310 -41.55 0.47 10.80
C ASP A 310 -40.11 0.93 10.99
N TYR A 311 -39.30 0.18 11.73
CA TYR A 311 -37.89 0.52 11.98
C TYR A 311 -37.11 -0.70 12.45
N VAL A 312 -35.78 -0.67 12.37
CA VAL A 312 -34.95 -1.78 12.88
C VAL A 312 -34.63 -1.54 14.35
N TYR A 313 -34.88 -2.50 15.23
CA TYR A 313 -34.65 -2.33 16.66
C TYR A 313 -34.29 -3.64 17.36
N LEU A 314 -33.74 -3.53 18.56
CA LEU A 314 -33.39 -4.67 19.41
C LEU A 314 -34.67 -5.44 19.78
N ASN A 315 -34.69 -6.75 19.50
CA ASN A 315 -35.77 -7.65 19.91
C ASN A 315 -35.45 -8.31 21.28
N PRO A 316 -36.11 -7.91 22.38
CA PRO A 316 -35.86 -8.48 23.71
C PRO A 316 -36.17 -9.99 23.81
N ALA A 317 -37.05 -10.53 22.96
CA ALA A 317 -37.38 -11.95 22.93
C ALA A 317 -36.37 -12.79 22.15
N ASN A 318 -35.56 -12.16 21.29
CA ASN A 318 -34.53 -12.82 20.48
C ASN A 318 -33.13 -12.27 20.81
N ASP A 319 -32.77 -12.32 22.09
CA ASP A 319 -31.45 -11.90 22.60
C ASP A 319 -31.01 -10.50 22.15
N PHE A 320 -31.95 -9.57 22.08
CA PHE A 320 -31.73 -8.20 21.61
C PHE A 320 -31.22 -8.12 20.16
N ALA A 321 -31.37 -9.16 19.33
CA ALA A 321 -31.02 -9.09 17.91
C ALA A 321 -31.72 -7.91 17.22
N TYR A 322 -31.02 -7.24 16.30
CA TYR A 322 -31.62 -6.17 15.50
C TYR A 322 -32.53 -6.75 14.41
N GLU A 323 -33.83 -6.54 14.59
CA GLU A 323 -34.87 -7.05 13.69
C GLU A 323 -35.81 -5.92 13.27
N ARG A 324 -36.56 -6.11 12.19
CA ARG A 324 -37.51 -5.10 11.75
C ARG A 324 -38.73 -5.13 12.66
N LYS A 325 -38.94 -4.03 13.37
CA LYS A 325 -40.08 -3.80 14.23
C LYS A 325 -41.18 -3.02 13.51
N HIS A 326 -42.42 -3.47 13.67
CA HIS A 326 -43.63 -2.81 13.20
C HIS A 326 -44.41 -2.30 14.42
N ALA A 327 -44.31 -1.00 14.73
CA ALA A 327 -44.93 -0.43 15.92
C ALA A 327 -46.26 0.28 15.60
N TRP A 328 -47.32 -0.10 16.31
CA TRP A 328 -48.55 0.69 16.37
C TRP A 328 -48.35 1.78 17.41
N VAL A 329 -48.53 3.03 17.00
CA VAL A 329 -48.35 4.21 17.87
C VAL A 329 -49.61 5.06 17.85
N ILE A 330 -50.14 5.41 19.02
CA ILE A 330 -51.37 6.18 19.17
C ILE A 330 -51.23 7.20 20.29
N LYS A 331 -51.76 8.39 20.08
CA LYS A 331 -51.74 9.45 21.09
C LYS A 331 -53.01 9.39 21.94
N HIS A 332 -52.85 9.30 23.25
CA HIS A 332 -53.94 9.35 24.25
C HIS A 332 -53.50 10.16 25.46
N ASP A 333 -54.34 11.10 25.92
CA ASP A 333 -54.09 12.01 27.07
C ASP A 333 -52.64 12.51 27.23
N HIS A 334 -52.16 13.27 26.24
CA HIS A 334 -50.79 13.83 26.20
C HIS A 334 -49.65 12.79 26.27
N LEU A 335 -49.93 11.51 26.09
CA LEU A 335 -48.97 10.42 25.94
C LEU A 335 -49.09 9.81 24.54
N ILE A 336 -48.02 9.19 24.07
CA ILE A 336 -48.01 8.35 22.87
C ILE A 336 -47.74 6.94 23.36
N PHE A 337 -48.75 6.08 23.28
CA PHE A 337 -48.66 4.66 23.62
C PHE A 337 -48.21 3.90 22.38
N ALA A 338 -47.24 3.01 22.56
CA ALA A 338 -46.69 2.25 21.47
C ALA A 338 -46.27 0.85 21.90
N SER A 339 -46.54 -0.11 21.02
CA SER A 339 -46.02 -1.48 21.08
C SER A 339 -45.84 -1.96 19.64
N GLY A 340 -45.08 -3.03 19.43
CA GLY A 340 -44.84 -3.54 18.09
C GLY A 340 -44.31 -4.96 18.09
N TRP A 341 -44.51 -5.65 16.98
CA TRP A 341 -44.00 -6.99 16.72
C TRP A 341 -42.77 -6.93 15.80
N TYR A 342 -42.00 -8.02 15.77
CA TYR A 342 -40.76 -8.11 14.99
C TYR A 342 -40.90 -9.12 13.84
N GLU A 343 -40.45 -8.73 12.65
CA GLU A 343 -40.27 -9.60 11.51
C GLU A 343 -38.85 -10.20 11.58
N ARG A 344 -38.78 -11.52 11.80
CA ARG A 344 -37.55 -12.31 12.02
C ARG A 344 -36.88 -12.68 10.69
N ASP A 345 -35.59 -13.03 10.76
CA ASP A 345 -34.79 -13.54 9.63
C ASP A 345 -34.71 -12.65 8.37
N ILE A 346 -34.81 -11.32 8.55
CA ILE A 346 -34.61 -10.38 7.45
C ILE A 346 -33.12 -10.11 7.26
N ILE A 347 -32.64 -10.22 6.02
CA ILE A 347 -31.35 -9.67 5.63
C ILE A 347 -31.44 -8.14 5.71
N LEU A 348 -30.72 -7.55 6.68
CA LEU A 348 -30.58 -6.11 6.83
C LEU A 348 -29.77 -5.53 5.66
N ASP A 349 -30.38 -5.43 4.48
CA ASP A 349 -29.79 -4.85 3.28
C ASP A 349 -29.34 -3.41 3.57
N GLY A 350 -28.02 -3.18 3.51
CA GLY A 350 -27.43 -1.83 3.58
C GLY A 350 -26.71 -1.45 4.89
N ALA A 351 -26.66 -2.32 5.91
CA ALA A 351 -25.86 -2.04 7.11
C ALA A 351 -24.35 -2.12 6.81
N SER A 352 -23.61 -1.03 7.07
CA SER A 352 -22.15 -1.04 6.98
C SER A 352 -21.53 -1.86 8.13
N ALA A 353 -20.28 -2.31 7.98
CA ALA A 353 -19.55 -2.98 9.08
C ALA A 353 -19.51 -2.10 10.34
N ALA A 354 -19.34 -0.78 10.18
CA ALA A 354 -19.39 0.16 11.28
C ALA A 354 -20.76 0.17 12.00
N SER A 355 -21.86 0.17 11.24
CA SER A 355 -23.22 0.08 11.78
C SER A 355 -23.42 -1.24 12.53
N TYR A 356 -22.99 -2.35 11.96
CA TYR A 356 -23.11 -3.69 12.55
C TYR A 356 -22.32 -3.80 13.86
N ILE A 357 -21.10 -3.27 13.92
CA ILE A 357 -20.29 -3.24 15.16
C ILE A 357 -20.93 -2.41 16.25
N ARG A 358 -21.41 -1.20 15.93
CA ARG A 358 -22.12 -0.37 16.90
C ARG A 358 -23.33 -1.12 17.46
N SER A 359 -24.05 -1.82 16.58
CA SER A 359 -25.16 -2.70 16.94
C SER A 359 -24.76 -3.78 17.95
N PHE A 360 -23.60 -4.41 17.75
CA PHE A 360 -23.10 -5.50 18.60
C PHE A 360 -22.79 -5.01 20.03
N VAL A 361 -22.29 -3.78 20.13
CA VAL A 361 -22.01 -3.12 21.42
C VAL A 361 -23.30 -2.69 22.11
N GLU A 362 -24.26 -2.13 21.37
CA GLU A 362 -25.57 -1.73 21.91
C GLU A 362 -26.38 -2.93 22.41
N GLN A 363 -26.31 -4.08 21.71
CA GLN A 363 -26.88 -5.35 22.17
C GLN A 363 -26.30 -5.77 23.53
N ALA A 364 -24.98 -5.64 23.70
CA ALA A 364 -24.33 -5.98 24.96
C ALA A 364 -24.77 -5.07 26.12
N ILE A 365 -24.97 -3.79 25.84
CA ILE A 365 -25.45 -2.80 26.81
C ILE A 365 -26.92 -3.08 27.17
N ALA A 366 -27.78 -3.36 26.18
CA ALA A 366 -29.18 -3.70 26.44
C ALA A 366 -29.30 -4.97 27.29
N ARG A 367 -28.49 -5.99 26.99
CA ARG A 367 -28.40 -7.21 27.80
C ARG A 367 -27.91 -6.91 29.21
N TYR A 368 -26.93 -6.02 29.37
CA TYR A 368 -26.46 -5.55 30.69
C TYR A 368 -27.58 -4.88 31.49
N ASP A 369 -28.34 -3.98 30.87
CA ASP A 369 -29.42 -3.25 31.53
C ASP A 369 -30.59 -4.15 31.91
N ALA A 370 -30.92 -5.14 31.08
CA ALA A 370 -32.03 -6.05 31.31
C ALA A 370 -31.70 -7.20 32.27
N ASN A 371 -30.54 -7.86 32.07
CA ASN A 371 -30.19 -9.10 32.77
C ASN A 371 -29.18 -8.89 33.91
N GLY A 372 -28.60 -7.70 33.99
CA GLY A 372 -27.58 -7.36 34.97
C GLY A 372 -26.17 -7.80 34.58
N ARG A 373 -25.21 -7.33 35.38
CA ARG A 373 -23.77 -7.46 35.17
C ARG A 373 -23.31 -8.90 34.98
N ASP A 374 -23.57 -9.76 35.97
CA ASP A 374 -22.97 -11.12 36.02
C ASP A 374 -23.46 -11.99 34.85
N ALA A 375 -24.76 -11.99 34.57
CA ALA A 375 -25.34 -12.75 33.46
C ALA A 375 -24.79 -12.31 32.09
N THR A 376 -24.52 -11.02 31.93
CA THR A 376 -23.97 -10.46 30.69
C THR A 376 -22.50 -10.85 30.51
N ILE A 377 -21.70 -10.76 31.56
CA ILE A 377 -20.28 -11.17 31.54
C ILE A 377 -20.14 -12.66 31.27
N ASP A 378 -20.98 -13.50 31.88
CA ASP A 378 -20.95 -14.95 31.67
C ASP A 378 -21.23 -15.29 30.20
N TYR A 379 -22.23 -14.66 29.58
CA TYR A 379 -22.56 -14.85 28.16
C TYR A 379 -21.42 -14.42 27.22
N TYR A 380 -20.85 -13.23 27.38
CA TYR A 380 -19.76 -12.74 26.51
C TYR A 380 -18.40 -13.40 26.75
N ASN A 381 -18.35 -14.43 27.60
CA ASN A 381 -17.22 -15.34 27.76
C ASN A 381 -17.47 -16.72 27.13
N THR A 382 -18.57 -16.91 26.40
CA THR A 382 -18.87 -18.17 25.70
C THR A 382 -18.65 -18.08 24.19
N PRO A 383 -18.38 -19.21 23.51
CA PRO A 383 -18.24 -19.24 22.04
C PRO A 383 -19.51 -18.78 21.30
N GLU A 384 -20.69 -18.96 21.88
CA GLU A 384 -21.97 -18.58 21.29
C GLU A 384 -22.11 -17.06 21.12
N SER A 385 -21.35 -16.27 21.89
CA SER A 385 -21.33 -14.80 21.80
C SER A 385 -20.45 -14.24 20.67
N VAL A 386 -19.84 -15.11 19.86
CA VAL A 386 -18.92 -14.75 18.77
C VAL A 386 -19.59 -15.02 17.42
N ASP A 387 -19.66 -13.99 16.57
CA ASP A 387 -20.13 -14.11 15.19
C ASP A 387 -18.97 -13.86 14.21
N GLY A 388 -18.37 -14.94 13.70
CA GLY A 388 -17.23 -14.86 12.80
C GLY A 388 -16.03 -14.12 13.43
N GLN A 389 -15.75 -12.90 12.97
CA GLN A 389 -14.71 -12.02 13.51
C GLN A 389 -15.21 -11.06 14.59
N TYR A 390 -16.52 -10.95 14.77
CA TYR A 390 -17.18 -10.00 15.64
C TYR A 390 -17.38 -10.60 17.04
N TYR A 391 -16.89 -9.90 18.05
CA TYR A 391 -17.01 -10.29 19.44
C TYR A 391 -17.03 -9.05 20.34
N VAL A 392 -17.73 -9.14 21.47
CA VAL A 392 -17.73 -8.07 22.48
C VAL A 392 -16.63 -8.32 23.51
N PHE A 393 -15.94 -7.26 23.90
CA PHE A 393 -15.09 -7.24 25.09
C PHE A 393 -15.68 -6.28 26.12
N ILE A 394 -15.60 -6.66 27.39
CA ILE A 394 -16.19 -5.92 28.51
C ILE A 394 -15.12 -5.65 29.57
N GLY A 395 -15.01 -4.40 30.03
CA GLY A 395 -14.16 -3.96 31.13
C GLY A 395 -14.97 -3.45 32.32
N ASP A 396 -14.44 -3.57 33.53
CA ASP A 396 -15.04 -2.98 34.73
C ASP A 396 -14.71 -1.49 34.90
N GLU A 397 -15.20 -0.91 35.98
CA GLU A 397 -15.01 0.49 36.37
C GLU A 397 -13.54 0.88 36.64
N ASN A 398 -12.66 -0.11 36.83
CA ASN A 398 -11.23 0.06 37.06
C ASN A 398 -10.41 -0.41 35.84
N ASP A 399 -11.06 -0.51 34.69
CA ASP A 399 -10.47 -0.95 33.43
C ASP A 399 -9.82 -2.33 33.53
N ILE A 400 -10.44 -3.25 34.28
CA ILE A 400 -10.10 -4.67 34.29
C ILE A 400 -11.01 -5.41 33.31
N MET A 401 -10.41 -6.16 32.38
CA MET A 401 -11.12 -6.98 31.40
C MET A 401 -11.93 -8.08 32.09
N LEU A 402 -13.25 -8.07 31.93
CA LEU A 402 -14.18 -9.06 32.46
C LEU A 402 -14.63 -10.10 31.42
N ALA A 403 -14.74 -9.70 30.16
CA ALA A 403 -15.16 -10.60 29.07
C ALA A 403 -14.31 -10.42 27.81
N HIS A 404 -13.85 -11.53 27.24
CA HIS A 404 -13.15 -11.56 25.96
C HIS A 404 -13.15 -12.98 25.36
N ALA A 405 -14.26 -13.40 24.75
CA ALA A 405 -14.45 -14.78 24.27
C ALA A 405 -13.34 -15.31 23.34
N THR A 406 -12.80 -14.48 22.44
CA THR A 406 -11.79 -14.90 21.46
C THR A 406 -10.36 -14.97 22.00
N VAL A 407 -10.07 -14.27 23.12
CA VAL A 407 -8.75 -14.27 23.78
C VAL A 407 -8.96 -14.30 25.30
N PRO A 408 -9.41 -15.43 25.88
CA PRO A 408 -9.75 -15.53 27.30
C PRO A 408 -8.58 -15.23 28.23
N ALA A 409 -7.34 -15.33 27.74
CA ALA A 409 -6.12 -14.98 28.47
C ALA A 409 -6.02 -13.49 28.86
N ASN A 410 -6.89 -12.63 28.32
CA ASN A 410 -6.99 -11.22 28.72
C ASN A 410 -7.92 -10.99 29.90
N VAL A 411 -8.83 -11.91 30.21
CA VAL A 411 -9.75 -11.77 31.34
C VAL A 411 -8.96 -11.68 32.65
N GLY A 412 -9.27 -10.68 33.47
CA GLY A 412 -8.60 -10.35 34.72
C GLY A 412 -7.37 -9.45 34.59
N LYS A 413 -6.96 -9.08 33.37
CA LYS A 413 -5.90 -8.09 33.16
C LYS A 413 -6.46 -6.67 33.15
N HIS A 414 -5.66 -5.71 33.58
CA HIS A 414 -5.93 -4.30 33.31
C HIS A 414 -5.77 -4.04 31.81
N PHE A 415 -6.58 -3.16 31.21
CA PHE A 415 -6.51 -2.85 29.77
C PHE A 415 -5.10 -2.39 29.35
N ASN A 416 -4.41 -1.60 30.17
CA ASN A 416 -2.99 -1.25 29.96
C ASN A 416 -2.03 -2.44 29.83
N ASP A 417 -2.37 -3.62 30.38
CA ASP A 417 -1.57 -4.85 30.27
C ASP A 417 -1.97 -5.71 29.06
N VAL A 418 -2.97 -5.29 28.29
CA VAL A 418 -3.39 -5.94 27.05
C VAL A 418 -2.56 -5.39 25.89
N ILE A 419 -1.48 -6.12 25.60
CA ILE A 419 -0.52 -5.81 24.53
C ILE A 419 -0.79 -6.73 23.34
N SER A 420 -0.83 -6.15 22.13
CA SER A 420 -0.92 -6.89 20.88
C SER A 420 0.36 -7.72 20.64
N PRO A 421 0.33 -8.85 19.91
CA PRO A 421 1.53 -9.67 19.69
C PRO A 421 2.73 -8.95 19.07
N ASP A 422 2.49 -7.85 18.34
CA ASP A 422 3.53 -6.95 17.79
C ASP A 422 4.08 -5.94 18.79
N GLY A 423 3.69 -6.02 20.07
CA GLY A 423 4.12 -5.11 21.13
C GLY A 423 3.26 -3.84 21.26
N TYR A 424 2.28 -3.64 20.37
CA TYR A 424 1.45 -2.44 20.36
C TYR A 424 0.53 -2.35 21.59
N PRO A 425 0.40 -1.18 22.26
CA PRO A 425 -0.37 -1.01 23.50
C PRO A 425 -1.87 -0.88 23.25
N ALA A 426 -2.46 -1.85 22.55
CA ALA A 426 -3.84 -1.85 22.07
C ALA A 426 -4.87 -1.58 23.19
N GLY A 427 -4.73 -2.25 24.34
CA GLY A 427 -5.69 -2.07 25.42
C GLY A 427 -5.64 -0.70 26.07
N ALA A 428 -4.44 -0.10 26.21
CA ALA A 428 -4.30 1.26 26.74
C ALA A 428 -4.98 2.28 25.81
N GLN A 429 -4.80 2.14 24.49
CA GLN A 429 -5.48 2.98 23.50
C GLN A 429 -7.00 2.83 23.58
N VAL A 430 -7.50 1.59 23.60
CA VAL A 430 -8.94 1.29 23.70
C VAL A 430 -9.57 1.89 24.96
N ALA A 431 -8.92 1.73 26.12
CA ALA A 431 -9.43 2.26 27.38
C ALA A 431 -9.45 3.79 27.40
N ALA A 432 -8.46 4.44 26.76
CA ALA A 432 -8.40 5.90 26.63
C ALA A 432 -9.47 6.45 25.68
N ALA A 433 -9.78 5.73 24.59
CA ALA A 433 -10.84 6.09 23.66
C ALA A 433 -12.27 5.88 24.23
N ALA A 434 -12.44 4.99 25.21
CA ALA A 434 -13.74 4.66 25.78
C ALA A 434 -14.32 5.82 26.63
N VAL A 435 -15.28 6.54 26.05
CA VAL A 435 -16.03 7.63 26.68
C VAL A 435 -17.54 7.34 26.71
N GLU A 436 -18.28 8.03 27.57
CA GLU A 436 -19.75 8.06 27.53
C GLU A 436 -20.23 8.57 26.17
N GLY A 437 -21.20 7.89 25.55
CA GLY A 437 -21.66 8.17 24.18
C GLY A 437 -20.84 7.50 23.06
N GLY A 438 -19.69 6.91 23.41
CA GLY A 438 -18.87 6.08 22.53
C GLY A 438 -17.98 6.83 21.55
N ALA A 439 -16.93 6.14 21.09
CA ALA A 439 -15.99 6.62 20.10
C ALA A 439 -15.47 5.47 19.21
N TRP A 440 -15.04 5.82 18.00
CA TRP A 440 -14.28 4.92 17.13
C TRP A 440 -12.79 5.01 17.46
N THR A 441 -12.13 3.87 17.60
CA THR A 441 -10.67 3.77 17.72
C THR A 441 -10.14 2.76 16.70
N THR A 442 -8.95 3.04 16.15
CA THR A 442 -8.27 2.19 15.17
C THR A 442 -6.87 1.84 15.68
N TYR A 443 -6.57 0.54 15.75
CA TYR A 443 -5.35 0.02 16.38
C TYR A 443 -4.95 -1.34 15.79
N THR A 444 -3.70 -1.78 15.99
CA THR A 444 -3.30 -3.14 15.57
C THR A 444 -3.58 -4.16 16.67
N TYR A 445 -4.17 -5.29 16.30
CA TYR A 445 -4.48 -6.36 17.25
C TYR A 445 -4.51 -7.73 16.58
N LEU A 446 -4.42 -8.79 17.40
CA LEU A 446 -4.57 -10.17 16.94
C LEU A 446 -5.99 -10.43 16.45
N ASN A 447 -6.14 -10.78 15.17
CA ASN A 447 -7.37 -11.35 14.65
C ASN A 447 -7.39 -12.85 14.96
N ALA A 448 -8.27 -13.27 15.87
CA ALA A 448 -8.39 -14.68 16.27
C ALA A 448 -8.87 -15.61 15.14
N ALA A 449 -9.54 -15.07 14.11
CA ALA A 449 -10.02 -15.86 12.97
C ALA A 449 -8.88 -16.22 11.99
N THR A 450 -7.92 -15.31 11.78
CA THR A 450 -6.79 -15.51 10.86
C THR A 450 -5.50 -15.93 11.58
N GLY A 451 -5.36 -15.57 12.86
CA GLY A 451 -4.14 -15.73 13.64
C GLY A 451 -3.09 -14.63 13.40
N ASN A 452 -3.40 -13.61 12.60
CA ASN A 452 -2.48 -12.54 12.23
C ASN A 452 -2.73 -11.27 13.04
N VAL A 453 -1.71 -10.39 13.12
CA VAL A 453 -1.89 -9.02 13.61
C VAL A 453 -2.39 -8.17 12.45
N GLU A 454 -3.56 -7.57 12.62
CA GLU A 454 -4.27 -6.81 11.60
C GLU A 454 -4.75 -5.47 12.17
N THR A 455 -5.16 -4.55 11.31
CA THR A 455 -5.78 -3.30 11.74
C THR A 455 -7.18 -3.60 12.21
N LYS A 456 -7.52 -3.19 13.44
CA LYS A 456 -8.84 -3.36 14.03
C LYS A 456 -9.48 -1.99 14.22
N HIS A 457 -10.72 -1.86 13.77
CA HIS A 457 -11.55 -0.67 13.99
C HIS A 457 -12.65 -1.04 14.97
N SER A 458 -12.67 -0.39 16.13
CA SER A 458 -13.62 -0.72 17.19
C SER A 458 -14.45 0.48 17.62
N TRP A 459 -15.75 0.23 17.83
CA TRP A 459 -16.61 1.12 18.56
C TRP A 459 -16.48 0.76 20.04
N VAL A 460 -16.14 1.75 20.86
CA VAL A 460 -15.90 1.56 22.29
C VAL A 460 -16.66 2.63 23.06
N THR A 461 -17.37 2.25 24.12
CA THR A 461 -18.15 3.19 24.93
C THR A 461 -18.04 2.83 26.40
N ARG A 462 -18.19 3.84 27.26
CA ARG A 462 -18.52 3.60 28.67
C ARG A 462 -20.02 3.60 28.86
N HIS A 463 -20.48 2.68 29.70
CA HIS A 463 -21.86 2.61 30.20
C HIS A 463 -21.83 2.16 31.66
N ASN A 464 -22.39 2.97 32.56
CA ASN A 464 -22.33 2.73 34.01
C ASN A 464 -20.90 2.51 34.53
N GLY A 465 -19.93 3.25 33.97
CA GLY A 465 -18.51 3.14 34.30
C GLY A 465 -17.76 1.96 33.67
N MET A 466 -18.47 0.96 33.15
CA MET A 466 -17.90 -0.21 32.47
C MET A 466 -17.58 0.09 31.00
N ILE A 467 -16.56 -0.56 30.43
CA ILE A 467 -16.20 -0.45 29.02
C ILE A 467 -16.91 -1.55 28.24
N PHE A 468 -17.55 -1.21 27.13
CA PHE A 468 -18.07 -2.15 26.14
C PHE A 468 -17.47 -1.83 24.78
N GLY A 469 -17.01 -2.84 24.04
CA GLY A 469 -16.50 -2.62 22.70
C GLY A 469 -16.51 -3.85 21.82
N SER A 470 -16.55 -3.59 20.51
CA SER A 470 -16.44 -4.59 19.46
C SER A 470 -15.83 -3.95 18.21
N GLY A 471 -15.36 -4.74 17.25
CA GLY A 471 -14.72 -4.21 16.05
C GLY A 471 -14.53 -5.23 14.93
N TRP A 472 -14.19 -4.71 13.75
CA TRP A 472 -13.83 -5.50 12.58
C TRP A 472 -12.35 -5.36 12.25
N TYR A 473 -11.82 -6.29 11.47
CA TYR A 473 -10.42 -6.28 11.03
C TYR A 473 -10.29 -5.94 9.54
N GLU A 474 -9.20 -5.25 9.23
CA GLU A 474 -8.73 -4.97 7.88
C GLU A 474 -7.26 -5.37 7.78
N GLU A 475 -6.92 -6.09 6.71
CA GLU A 475 -5.54 -6.44 6.41
C GLU A 475 -4.81 -5.17 5.94
N GLY A 476 -3.76 -4.79 6.68
CA GLY A 476 -2.92 -3.65 6.30
C GLY A 476 -2.05 -3.96 5.08
N PRO A 477 -1.52 -2.92 4.40
CA PRO A 477 -0.59 -3.11 3.29
C PRO A 477 0.62 -3.96 3.72
N PRO A 478 1.09 -4.92 2.91
CA PRO A 478 2.24 -5.74 3.24
C PRO A 478 3.55 -4.93 3.15
N LYS A 479 4.60 -5.36 3.85
CA LYS A 479 5.93 -4.71 3.80
C LYS A 479 6.57 -4.69 2.41
N SER A 480 6.14 -5.57 1.50
CA SER A 480 6.54 -5.53 0.08
C SER A 480 6.01 -4.29 -0.65
N GLU A 481 4.99 -3.64 -0.12
CA GLU A 481 4.46 -2.34 -0.57
C GLU A 481 4.95 -1.23 0.35
N ALA A 482 6.27 -1.02 0.38
CA ALA A 482 6.96 -0.19 1.38
C ALA A 482 6.34 1.21 1.58
N ALA A 483 5.91 1.87 0.50
CA ALA A 483 5.28 3.18 0.58
C ALA A 483 3.91 3.17 1.28
N ALA A 484 3.06 2.19 0.97
CA ALA A 484 1.75 2.04 1.60
C ALA A 484 1.89 1.62 3.07
N TYR A 485 2.77 0.66 3.34
CA TYR A 485 3.11 0.22 4.71
C TYR A 485 3.61 1.37 5.58
N THR A 486 4.54 2.19 5.05
CA THR A 486 5.08 3.35 5.78
C THR A 486 3.99 4.35 6.16
N LYS A 487 3.07 4.68 5.24
CA LYS A 487 1.93 5.56 5.54
C LYS A 487 1.03 4.99 6.64
N ALA A 488 0.66 3.72 6.53
CA ALA A 488 -0.14 3.05 7.55
C ALA A 488 0.58 3.02 8.92
N PHE A 489 1.91 2.87 8.93
CA PHE A 489 2.71 2.85 10.16
C PHE A 489 2.76 4.23 10.84
N VAL A 490 2.80 5.32 10.07
CA VAL A 490 2.69 6.70 10.58
C VAL A 490 1.26 6.99 11.06
N GLU A 491 0.25 6.58 10.30
CA GLU A 491 -1.16 6.74 10.69
C GLU A 491 -1.47 6.02 12.00
N ARG A 492 -0.92 4.81 12.19
CA ARG A 492 -0.99 4.08 13.46
C ARG A 492 -0.46 4.89 14.64
N ALA A 493 0.61 5.67 14.44
CA ALA A 493 1.17 6.51 15.49
C ALA A 493 0.28 7.71 15.83
N ILE A 494 -0.36 8.27 14.80
CA ILE A 494 -1.31 9.37 14.92
C ILE A 494 -2.56 8.89 15.66
N ASN A 495 -3.12 7.74 15.30
CA ASN A 495 -4.26 7.14 16.01
C ASN A 495 -3.93 6.89 17.49
N LEU A 496 -2.73 6.37 17.79
CA LEU A 496 -2.29 6.22 19.17
C LEU A 496 -2.22 7.58 19.90
N TYR A 497 -1.72 8.61 19.23
CA TYR A 497 -1.65 9.96 19.78
C TYR A 497 -3.01 10.58 20.04
N ASP A 498 -3.97 10.41 19.14
CA ASP A 498 -5.30 10.99 19.28
C ASP A 498 -6.09 10.35 20.42
N ASP A 499 -5.92 9.04 20.63
CA ASP A 499 -6.63 8.31 21.68
C ASP A 499 -5.89 8.34 23.03
N LEU A 500 -4.60 7.98 23.06
CA LEU A 500 -3.83 7.81 24.31
C LEU A 500 -3.12 9.10 24.76
N GLY A 501 -3.00 10.07 23.85
CA GLY A 501 -2.33 11.34 24.12
C GLY A 501 -0.80 11.25 24.13
N ARG A 502 -0.19 12.44 24.15
CA ARG A 502 1.24 12.66 23.99
C ARG A 502 2.14 11.71 24.81
N ASP A 503 1.92 11.63 26.12
CA ASP A 503 2.87 10.96 27.02
C ASP A 503 2.85 9.43 26.83
N GLY A 504 1.69 8.83 26.57
CA GLY A 504 1.58 7.40 26.28
C GLY A 504 2.19 7.04 24.92
N THR A 505 1.94 7.85 23.90
CA THR A 505 2.53 7.68 22.56
C THR A 505 4.06 7.77 22.60
N ILE A 506 4.61 8.77 23.28
CA ILE A 506 6.07 8.95 23.43
C ILE A 506 6.69 7.79 24.20
N ALA A 507 6.01 7.29 25.24
CA ALA A 507 6.51 6.16 26.00
C ALA A 507 6.66 4.91 25.13
N TYR A 508 5.66 4.63 24.28
CA TYR A 508 5.71 3.49 23.34
C TYR A 508 6.74 3.69 22.23
N TYR A 509 6.76 4.83 21.54
CA TYR A 509 7.68 5.05 20.41
C TYR A 509 9.14 5.35 20.81
N ASN A 510 9.45 5.27 22.11
CA ASN A 510 10.82 5.17 22.63
C ASN A 510 11.16 3.76 23.16
N SER A 511 10.28 2.78 22.99
CA SER A 511 10.50 1.40 23.41
C SER A 511 11.01 0.54 22.25
N PRO A 512 11.81 -0.51 22.52
CA PRO A 512 12.28 -1.44 21.48
C PRO A 512 11.15 -2.13 20.72
N GLU A 513 10.01 -2.36 21.38
CA GLU A 513 8.83 -3.02 20.80
C GLU A 513 8.19 -2.20 19.68
N SER A 514 8.43 -0.88 19.64
CA SER A 514 7.92 0.00 18.59
C SER A 514 8.70 -0.06 17.26
N VAL A 515 9.81 -0.80 17.23
CA VAL A 515 10.68 -0.97 16.05
C VAL A 515 10.38 -2.28 15.35
N ASP A 516 10.06 -2.22 14.06
CA ASP A 516 9.79 -3.39 13.23
C ASP A 516 10.78 -3.48 12.07
N GLY A 517 11.92 -4.15 12.32
CA GLY A 517 13.02 -4.26 11.36
C GLY A 517 13.60 -2.89 11.03
N GLN A 518 13.44 -2.44 9.80
CA GLN A 518 13.87 -1.12 9.35
C GLN A 518 12.85 0.00 9.65
N TYR A 519 11.61 -0.35 9.99
CA TYR A 519 10.53 0.61 10.21
C TYR A 519 10.46 1.04 11.67
N TYR A 520 10.50 2.36 11.88
CA TYR A 520 10.36 2.98 13.20
C TYR A 520 9.75 4.36 13.04
N VAL A 521 8.95 4.78 14.02
CA VAL A 521 8.39 6.13 14.03
C VAL A 521 9.33 7.06 14.78
N PHE A 522 9.57 8.23 14.21
CA PHE A 522 10.16 9.36 14.90
C PHE A 522 9.11 10.45 15.10
N ILE A 523 9.17 11.13 16.25
CA ILE A 523 8.19 12.15 16.63
C ILE A 523 8.92 13.42 17.05
N GLY A 524 8.55 14.55 16.45
CA GLY A 524 8.97 15.90 16.84
C GLY A 524 7.87 16.67 17.56
N ASP A 525 8.23 17.50 18.54
CA ASP A 525 7.29 18.41 19.19
C ASP A 525 7.00 19.67 18.34
N LYS A 526 6.23 20.60 18.90
CA LYS A 526 5.82 21.85 18.22
C LYS A 526 6.96 22.84 17.96
N ASN A 527 8.13 22.62 18.55
CA ASN A 527 9.34 23.42 18.33
C ASN A 527 10.37 22.62 17.52
N ASP A 528 9.92 21.56 16.84
CA ASP A 528 10.76 20.65 16.06
C ASP A 528 11.91 20.08 16.91
N VAL A 529 11.62 19.72 18.17
CA VAL A 529 12.53 18.94 19.02
C VAL A 529 12.10 17.48 18.95
N MET A 530 13.03 16.58 18.64
CA MET A 530 12.80 15.14 18.62
C MET A 530 12.45 14.63 20.02
N ILE A 531 11.28 14.01 20.17
CA ILE A 531 10.78 13.49 21.46
C ILE A 531 10.59 11.97 21.46
N ALA A 532 10.54 11.33 20.29
CA ALA A 532 10.59 9.88 20.19
C ALA A 532 11.43 9.43 19.00
N HIS A 533 12.36 8.50 19.22
CA HIS A 533 13.18 7.91 18.15
C HIS A 533 13.83 6.59 18.61
N ALA A 534 13.04 5.52 18.78
CA ALA A 534 13.52 4.25 19.34
C ALA A 534 14.75 3.65 18.62
N ALA A 535 14.87 3.83 17.30
CA ALA A 535 15.98 3.28 16.52
C ALA A 535 17.32 4.01 16.74
N VAL A 536 17.30 5.28 17.16
CA VAL A 536 18.49 6.12 17.41
C VAL A 536 18.16 7.05 18.60
N PRO A 537 18.18 6.52 19.84
CA PRO A 537 17.72 7.26 21.01
C PRO A 537 18.52 8.53 21.31
N ASP A 538 19.77 8.62 20.82
CA ASP A 538 20.63 9.79 20.99
C ASP A 538 20.07 11.05 20.31
N ASN A 539 19.17 10.90 19.34
CA ASN A 539 18.47 12.03 18.72
C ASN A 539 17.44 12.69 19.64
N VAL A 540 16.94 11.97 20.66
CA VAL A 540 15.87 12.48 21.53
C VAL A 540 16.39 13.67 22.34
N GLY A 541 15.69 14.81 22.23
CA GLY A 541 16.05 16.09 22.83
C GLY A 541 16.82 17.03 21.90
N MET A 542 17.24 16.58 20.71
CA MET A 542 17.86 17.44 19.69
C MET A 542 16.78 18.16 18.88
N ASN A 543 17.09 19.38 18.43
CA ASN A 543 16.29 20.02 17.40
C ASN A 543 16.56 19.33 16.05
N PHE A 544 15.55 19.21 15.19
CA PHE A 544 15.72 18.58 13.87
C PHE A 544 16.82 19.26 13.03
N ASP A 545 17.03 20.58 13.17
CA ASP A 545 18.10 21.31 12.46
C ASP A 545 19.52 20.82 12.84
N ASP A 546 19.67 20.23 14.03
CA ASP A 546 20.96 19.72 14.53
C ASP A 546 21.17 18.23 14.19
N ILE A 547 20.17 17.54 13.63
CA ILE A 547 20.24 16.11 13.30
C ILE A 547 20.83 15.92 11.91
N ILE A 548 22.05 15.41 11.88
CA ILE A 548 22.78 15.04 10.66
C ILE A 548 22.84 13.52 10.47
N SER A 549 22.94 13.08 9.23
CA SER A 549 23.28 11.72 8.88
C SER A 549 24.71 11.40 9.33
N PRO A 550 24.94 10.28 10.02
CA PRO A 550 26.27 9.93 10.46
C PRO A 550 27.16 9.63 9.25
N THR A 551 28.46 9.90 9.34
CA THR A 551 29.47 9.64 8.29
C THR A 551 29.53 10.66 7.14
N ASP A 552 28.40 11.06 6.57
CA ASP A 552 28.35 11.98 5.41
C ASP A 552 27.92 13.41 5.77
N GLY A 553 27.51 13.66 7.02
CA GLY A 553 27.18 15.01 7.50
C GLY A 553 25.90 15.61 6.90
N TYR A 554 25.13 14.81 6.16
CA TYR A 554 23.94 15.26 5.44
C TYR A 554 22.86 15.78 6.41
N PRO A 555 22.21 16.95 6.16
CA PRO A 555 21.28 17.60 7.10
C PRO A 555 19.88 16.95 7.09
N ALA A 556 19.83 15.66 7.42
CA ALA A 556 18.63 14.83 7.35
C ALA A 556 17.46 15.37 8.17
N GLY A 557 17.72 15.84 9.40
CA GLY A 557 16.65 16.36 10.26
C GLY A 557 16.06 17.67 9.76
N ALA A 558 16.90 18.62 9.34
CA ALA A 558 16.44 19.89 8.76
C ALA A 558 15.55 19.64 7.53
N GLN A 559 15.96 18.73 6.64
CA GLN A 559 15.17 18.34 5.47
C GLN A 559 13.81 17.74 5.88
N VAL A 560 13.80 16.80 6.83
CA VAL A 560 12.57 16.18 7.34
C VAL A 560 11.61 17.21 7.96
N ALA A 561 12.13 18.15 8.76
CA ALA A 561 11.31 19.16 9.40
C ALA A 561 10.70 20.14 8.39
N ALA A 562 11.44 20.48 7.33
CA ALA A 562 10.97 21.33 6.25
C ALA A 562 9.90 20.64 5.38
N ALA A 563 10.05 19.34 5.10
CA ALA A 563 9.07 18.54 4.36
C ALA A 563 7.76 18.29 5.15
N ALA A 564 7.80 18.34 6.49
CA ALA A 564 6.65 18.02 7.32
C ALA A 564 5.54 19.08 7.24
N VAL A 565 4.46 18.76 6.53
CA VAL A 565 3.24 19.57 6.38
C VAL A 565 1.99 18.82 6.83
N GLU A 566 0.91 19.55 7.12
CA GLU A 566 -0.41 18.94 7.37
C GLU A 566 -0.89 18.18 6.12
N GLY A 567 -1.40 16.96 6.29
CA GLY A 567 -1.75 16.05 5.20
C GLY A 567 -0.58 15.21 4.66
N GLY A 568 0.64 15.51 5.09
CA GLY A 568 1.85 14.73 4.87
C GLY A 568 2.51 14.88 3.49
N ALA A 569 3.81 14.59 3.45
CA ALA A 569 4.64 14.62 2.26
C ALA A 569 5.69 13.48 2.28
N TRP A 570 6.18 13.12 1.09
CA TRP A 570 7.33 12.24 0.94
C TRP A 570 8.61 13.07 0.89
N THR A 571 9.63 12.65 1.62
CA THR A 571 11.00 13.19 1.52
C THR A 571 12.00 12.05 1.41
N THR A 572 13.06 12.27 0.62
CA THR A 572 14.12 11.28 0.38
C THR A 572 15.48 11.88 0.73
N TYR A 573 16.18 11.23 1.65
CA TYR A 573 17.43 11.70 2.24
C TYR A 573 18.36 10.53 2.60
N THR A 574 19.63 10.78 2.91
CA THR A 574 20.48 9.72 3.48
C THR A 574 20.40 9.71 4.99
N TYR A 575 20.32 8.51 5.56
CA TYR A 575 20.36 8.34 7.00
C TYR A 575 20.84 6.96 7.41
N LEU A 576 21.16 6.81 8.69
CA LEU A 576 21.50 5.52 9.28
C LEU A 576 20.30 4.57 9.19
N ASN A 577 20.49 3.42 8.55
CA ASN A 577 19.59 2.28 8.67
C ASN A 577 19.93 1.50 9.94
N ALA A 578 19.04 1.51 10.93
CA ALA A 578 19.27 0.85 12.20
C ALA A 578 19.33 -0.70 12.09
N ALA A 579 18.77 -1.28 11.02
CA ALA A 579 18.81 -2.72 10.79
C ALA A 579 20.16 -3.19 10.24
N THR A 580 20.81 -2.39 9.38
CA THR A 580 22.10 -2.74 8.75
C THR A 580 23.30 -2.06 9.44
N GLY A 581 23.08 -0.92 10.08
CA GLY A 581 24.11 -0.04 10.63
C GLY A 581 24.79 0.86 9.58
N ASN A 582 24.33 0.86 8.34
CA ASN A 582 24.92 1.63 7.23
C ASN A 582 24.13 2.91 6.95
N VAL A 583 24.77 3.86 6.29
CA VAL A 583 24.10 5.04 5.73
C VAL A 583 23.55 4.67 4.37
N GLU A 584 22.24 4.77 4.22
CA GLU A 584 21.49 4.33 3.05
C GLU A 584 20.49 5.42 2.63
N THR A 585 19.93 5.31 1.44
CA THR A 585 18.87 6.22 0.99
C THR A 585 17.60 5.86 1.74
N LYS A 586 16.98 6.83 2.42
CA LYS A 586 15.76 6.65 3.20
C LYS A 586 14.62 7.45 2.58
N HIS A 587 13.49 6.80 2.33
CA HIS A 587 12.26 7.42 1.85
C HIS A 587 11.27 7.49 3.00
N SER A 588 10.96 8.69 3.48
CA SER A 588 10.07 8.86 4.64
C SER A 588 8.77 9.57 4.28
N TRP A 589 7.67 9.05 4.80
CA TRP A 589 6.42 9.79 4.89
C TRP A 589 6.45 10.59 6.18
N VAL A 590 6.28 11.90 6.07
CA VAL A 590 6.34 12.83 7.21
C VAL A 590 5.12 13.72 7.18
N THR A 591 4.46 13.90 8.31
CA THR A 591 3.29 14.77 8.43
C THR A 591 3.33 15.57 9.71
N ARG A 592 2.77 16.78 9.65
CA ARG A 592 2.36 17.47 10.87
C ARG A 592 0.96 17.01 11.26
N HIS A 593 0.78 16.78 12.56
CA HIS A 593 -0.51 16.52 13.18
C HIS A 593 -0.54 17.20 14.54
N ASN A 594 -1.53 18.06 14.77
CA ASN A 594 -1.62 18.89 15.98
C ASN A 594 -0.33 19.70 16.26
N GLY A 595 0.40 20.08 15.21
CA GLY A 595 1.67 20.80 15.27
C GLY A 595 2.90 19.95 15.59
N MET A 596 2.76 18.64 15.83
CA MET A 596 3.85 17.69 16.04
C MET A 596 4.22 17.02 14.72
N ILE A 597 5.49 16.65 14.55
CA ILE A 597 5.97 15.90 13.38
C ILE A 597 5.86 14.41 13.68
N PHE A 598 5.25 13.64 12.78
CA PHE A 598 5.28 12.18 12.79
C PHE A 598 5.88 11.69 11.48
N GLY A 599 6.81 10.74 11.56
CA GLY A 599 7.37 10.15 10.35
C GLY A 599 7.97 8.77 10.54
N SER A 600 8.03 8.03 9.44
CA SER A 600 8.68 6.73 9.30
C SER A 600 9.11 6.58 7.86
N GLY A 601 9.98 5.61 7.57
CA GLY A 601 10.45 5.37 6.21
C GLY A 601 11.05 3.98 6.00
N TRP A 602 11.30 3.65 4.73
CA TRP A 602 12.09 2.49 4.34
C TRP A 602 13.41 2.93 3.70
N TYR A 603 14.32 1.97 3.56
CA TYR A 603 15.65 2.20 3.03
C TYR A 603 15.85 1.48 1.69
N GLU A 604 16.63 2.11 0.84
CA GLU A 604 17.17 1.59 -0.41
C GLU A 604 18.70 1.69 -0.35
N GLU A 605 19.37 0.59 -0.70
CA GLU A 605 20.82 0.58 -0.85
C GLU A 605 21.16 1.35 -2.13
N GLY A 606 21.76 2.54 -1.96
CA GLY A 606 22.25 3.32 -3.08
C GLY A 606 23.54 2.73 -3.67
N PRO A 607 23.96 3.20 -4.87
CA PRO A 607 25.20 2.74 -5.48
C PRO A 607 26.39 2.92 -4.53
N PRO A 608 27.22 1.89 -4.30
CA PRO A 608 28.39 2.02 -3.45
C PRO A 608 29.44 2.94 -4.10
N LYS A 609 30.36 3.51 -3.32
CA LYS A 609 31.46 4.35 -3.86
C LYS A 609 32.34 3.64 -4.89
N SER A 610 32.37 2.30 -4.87
CA SER A 610 33.06 1.49 -5.90
C SER A 610 32.39 1.60 -7.27
N GLU A 611 31.11 1.96 -7.32
CA GLU A 611 30.35 2.30 -8.51
C GLU A 611 30.26 3.82 -8.64
N ALA A 612 31.41 4.43 -8.94
CA ALA A 612 31.58 5.89 -8.89
C ALA A 612 30.55 6.66 -9.75
N ALA A 613 30.15 6.09 -10.89
CA ALA A 613 29.03 6.49 -11.75
C ALA A 613 27.72 6.71 -11.02
N GLY A 614 27.12 5.62 -10.57
CA GLY A 614 25.86 5.67 -9.85
C GLY A 614 25.98 6.52 -8.57
N TYR A 615 27.13 6.47 -7.88
CA TYR A 615 27.32 7.26 -6.66
C TYR A 615 27.29 8.77 -6.93
N ALA A 616 27.98 9.25 -7.97
CA ALA A 616 27.96 10.66 -8.36
C ALA A 616 26.57 11.15 -8.77
N GLN A 617 25.84 10.37 -9.58
CA GLN A 617 24.44 10.66 -9.92
C GLN A 617 23.55 10.72 -8.67
N SER A 618 23.73 9.78 -7.74
CA SER A 618 22.97 9.76 -6.48
C SER A 618 23.22 11.01 -5.62
N LEU A 619 24.44 11.55 -5.63
CA LEU A 619 24.77 12.79 -4.91
C LEU A 619 24.09 14.01 -5.53
N VAL A 620 24.01 14.08 -6.87
CA VAL A 620 23.25 15.13 -7.56
C VAL A 620 21.76 15.02 -7.22
N GLN A 621 21.20 13.81 -7.25
CA GLN A 621 19.78 13.61 -6.89
C GLN A 621 19.50 13.98 -5.42
N ARG A 622 20.39 13.62 -4.49
CA ARG A 622 20.27 14.04 -3.07
C ARG A 622 20.29 15.57 -2.94
N ALA A 623 21.12 16.26 -3.72
CA ALA A 623 21.16 17.72 -3.71
C ALA A 623 19.87 18.36 -4.21
N VAL A 624 19.25 17.78 -5.24
CA VAL A 624 17.95 18.21 -5.76
C VAL A 624 16.85 17.93 -4.73
N ASN A 625 16.81 16.75 -4.11
CA ASN A 625 15.86 16.44 -3.05
C ASN A 625 15.98 17.41 -1.86
N LEU A 626 17.22 17.75 -1.49
CA LEU A 626 17.49 18.74 -0.44
C LEU A 626 16.97 20.13 -0.85
N TYR A 627 17.14 20.52 -2.11
CA TYR A 627 16.61 21.76 -2.67
C TYR A 627 15.09 21.82 -2.63
N ASP A 628 14.39 20.74 -2.95
CA ASP A 628 12.92 20.70 -2.93
C ASP A 628 12.36 20.95 -1.52
N ASP A 629 13.05 20.45 -0.50
CA ASP A 629 12.59 20.52 0.89
C ASP A 629 13.10 21.78 1.62
N LEU A 630 14.41 22.08 1.57
CA LEU A 630 15.02 23.24 2.26
C LEU A 630 15.03 24.53 1.45
N GLY A 631 14.82 24.43 0.14
CA GLY A 631 14.96 25.54 -0.79
C GLY A 631 16.41 25.93 -1.06
N ARG A 632 16.55 26.91 -1.96
CA ARG A 632 17.84 27.34 -2.53
C ARG A 632 18.91 27.70 -1.51
N ASP A 633 18.59 28.55 -0.54
CA ASP A 633 19.60 29.10 0.38
C ASP A 633 20.11 28.01 1.33
N GLY A 634 19.21 27.18 1.89
CA GLY A 634 19.60 26.07 2.78
C GLY A 634 20.48 25.03 2.08
N THR A 635 20.14 24.67 0.84
CA THR A 635 20.95 23.74 0.04
C THR A 635 22.32 24.31 -0.31
N ILE A 636 22.39 25.59 -0.71
CA ILE A 636 23.67 26.26 -1.00
C ILE A 636 24.54 26.38 0.25
N ASP A 637 23.95 26.68 1.42
CA ASP A 637 24.68 26.80 2.68
C ASP A 637 25.33 25.46 3.05
N TYR A 638 24.60 24.34 2.95
CA TYR A 638 25.16 23.01 3.22
C TYR A 638 26.27 22.62 2.24
N TYR A 639 26.06 22.77 0.93
CA TYR A 639 27.08 22.38 -0.08
C TYR A 639 28.29 23.33 -0.15
N ASN A 640 28.34 24.34 0.72
CA ASN A 640 29.53 25.17 0.97
C ASN A 640 30.32 24.73 2.20
N THR A 641 29.89 23.70 2.93
CA THR A 641 30.61 23.23 4.12
C THR A 641 31.60 22.11 3.78
N PRO A 642 32.66 21.92 4.59
CA PRO A 642 33.58 20.78 4.43
C PRO A 642 32.91 19.42 4.64
N GLU A 643 31.84 19.36 5.44
CA GLU A 643 31.09 18.13 5.73
C GLU A 643 30.39 17.59 4.47
N SER A 644 30.07 18.45 3.50
CA SER A 644 29.46 18.03 2.23
C SER A 644 30.45 17.38 1.25
N VAL A 645 31.70 17.14 1.67
CA VAL A 645 32.79 16.59 0.84
C VAL A 645 33.19 15.23 1.37
N ASP A 646 33.13 14.22 0.52
CA ASP A 646 33.46 12.84 0.85
C ASP A 646 34.58 12.31 -0.06
N GLY A 647 35.82 12.54 0.38
CA GLY A 647 37.02 12.17 -0.37
C GLY A 647 37.07 12.91 -1.71
N GLN A 648 36.89 12.17 -2.81
CA GLN A 648 36.84 12.74 -4.16
C GLN A 648 35.45 13.22 -4.59
N PHE A 649 34.39 12.80 -3.88
CA PHE A 649 33.00 13.04 -4.24
C PHE A 649 32.47 14.28 -3.53
N TYR A 650 31.90 15.20 -4.28
CA TYR A 650 31.32 16.44 -3.78
C TYR A 650 30.34 17.00 -4.79
N VAL A 651 29.29 17.64 -4.29
CA VAL A 651 28.38 18.41 -5.14
C VAL A 651 28.90 19.85 -5.26
N PHE A 652 28.82 20.39 -6.47
CA PHE A 652 28.94 21.81 -6.72
C PHE A 652 27.67 22.32 -7.38
N ILE A 653 27.32 23.58 -7.10
CA ILE A 653 26.11 24.22 -7.61
C ILE A 653 26.50 25.48 -8.37
N LEU A 654 26.09 25.56 -9.63
CA LEU A 654 26.30 26.73 -10.49
C LEU A 654 24.96 27.39 -10.82
N ARG A 655 25.01 28.64 -11.23
CA ARG A 655 23.86 29.29 -11.88
C ARG A 655 23.86 28.97 -13.37
N ALA A 656 22.73 28.51 -13.92
CA ALA A 656 22.69 28.04 -15.30
C ALA A 656 23.02 29.12 -16.35
N HIS A 657 22.60 30.38 -16.13
CA HIS A 657 22.72 31.41 -17.18
C HIS A 657 24.13 32.03 -17.34
N ASP A 658 24.96 32.02 -16.29
CA ASP A 658 26.30 32.65 -16.29
C ASP A 658 27.39 31.75 -15.70
N LEU A 659 27.05 30.51 -15.31
CA LEU A 659 27.93 29.51 -14.70
C LEU A 659 28.64 30.00 -13.42
N ARG A 660 28.10 31.02 -12.74
CA ARG A 660 28.64 31.47 -11.45
C ARG A 660 28.50 30.36 -10.41
N THR A 661 29.58 30.05 -9.72
CA THR A 661 29.59 29.05 -8.64
C THR A 661 28.90 29.61 -7.40
N PHE A 662 27.83 28.95 -6.95
CA PHE A 662 27.15 29.23 -5.69
C PHE A 662 27.58 28.33 -4.55
N ALA A 663 27.86 27.06 -4.83
CA ALA A 663 28.32 26.12 -3.82
C ALA A 663 29.47 25.25 -4.34
N ASN A 664 30.52 25.10 -3.54
CA ASN A 664 31.58 24.13 -3.78
C ASN A 664 32.39 23.89 -2.48
N GLY A 665 31.96 22.93 -1.66
CA GLY A 665 32.64 22.59 -0.42
C GLY A 665 34.07 22.07 -0.60
N ALA A 666 34.38 21.43 -1.75
CA ALA A 666 35.70 20.87 -2.03
C ALA A 666 36.72 21.93 -2.50
N ARG A 667 36.22 23.01 -3.13
CA ARG A 667 37.01 24.15 -3.61
C ARG A 667 36.29 25.47 -3.28
N PRO A 668 36.20 25.87 -1.99
CA PRO A 668 35.51 27.09 -1.58
C PRO A 668 36.06 28.36 -2.23
N GLU A 669 37.33 28.34 -2.66
CA GLU A 669 37.95 29.41 -3.42
C GLU A 669 37.30 29.68 -4.78
N LEU A 670 36.50 28.75 -5.32
CA LEU A 670 35.79 28.95 -6.60
C LEU A 670 34.42 29.61 -6.44
N VAL A 671 33.92 29.75 -5.21
CA VAL A 671 32.61 30.34 -4.91
C VAL A 671 32.65 31.84 -5.21
N ASP A 672 31.60 32.34 -5.88
CA ASP A 672 31.44 33.76 -6.24
C ASP A 672 32.54 34.36 -7.13
N ILE A 673 33.36 33.51 -7.75
CA ILE A 673 34.27 33.93 -8.82
C ILE A 673 33.50 33.99 -10.14
N ASP A 674 33.64 35.12 -10.85
CA ASP A 674 33.21 35.26 -12.25
C ASP A 674 34.00 34.23 -13.06
N PRO A 675 33.35 33.20 -13.63
CA PRO A 675 34.09 32.05 -14.11
C PRO A 675 35.06 32.53 -15.22
N PRO A 676 36.35 32.16 -15.18
CA PRO A 676 37.13 32.14 -16.41
C PRO A 676 36.36 31.29 -17.44
N ALA A 677 36.76 31.28 -18.71
CA ALA A 677 36.08 30.51 -19.76
C ALA A 677 35.97 28.97 -19.53
N ARG A 678 36.23 28.48 -18.30
CA ARG A 678 36.19 27.10 -17.81
C ARG A 678 36.91 26.24 -18.82
N ILE A 679 38.21 26.51 -18.89
CA ILE A 679 39.15 25.86 -19.78
C ILE A 679 40.06 25.01 -18.91
N ASP A 680 40.15 23.72 -19.21
CA ASP A 680 41.03 22.81 -18.47
C ASP A 680 42.50 22.90 -18.93
N ALA A 681 43.37 22.09 -18.33
CA ALA A 681 44.80 22.08 -18.63
C ALA A 681 45.15 21.66 -20.08
N THR A 682 44.20 21.04 -20.80
CA THR A 682 44.35 20.62 -22.20
C THR A 682 43.90 21.71 -23.18
N GLY A 683 43.22 22.75 -22.69
CA GLY A 683 42.60 23.78 -23.51
C GLY A 683 41.12 23.53 -23.84
N TYR A 684 40.49 22.49 -23.26
CA TYR A 684 39.08 22.19 -23.48
C TYR A 684 38.18 23.14 -22.68
N ALA A 685 37.32 23.89 -23.38
CA ALA A 685 36.37 24.86 -22.81
C ALA A 685 35.09 24.16 -22.29
N TYR A 686 35.23 23.30 -21.29
CA TYR A 686 34.14 22.51 -20.70
C TYR A 686 32.97 23.34 -20.14
N GLY A 687 33.15 24.65 -19.95
CA GLY A 687 32.05 25.55 -19.60
C GLY A 687 30.93 25.60 -20.64
N GLU A 688 31.23 25.42 -21.92
CA GLU A 688 30.20 25.37 -22.98
C GLU A 688 29.30 24.14 -22.83
N ALA A 689 29.87 23.00 -22.44
CA ALA A 689 29.11 21.78 -22.15
C ALA A 689 28.21 21.96 -20.92
N PHE A 690 28.71 22.59 -19.84
CA PHE A 690 27.87 22.91 -18.68
C PHE A 690 26.73 23.87 -19.03
N ALA A 691 26.96 24.86 -19.90
CA ALA A 691 25.92 25.80 -20.32
C ALA A 691 24.83 25.14 -21.18
N ALA A 692 25.10 23.98 -21.77
CA ALA A 692 24.15 23.22 -22.58
C ALA A 692 23.34 22.19 -21.77
N THR A 693 23.60 22.05 -20.47
CA THR A 693 22.91 21.09 -19.59
C THR A 693 21.42 21.37 -19.47
N THR A 694 20.62 20.31 -19.53
CA THR A 694 19.17 20.27 -19.33
C THR A 694 18.80 19.55 -18.02
N ASP A 695 17.51 19.45 -17.74
CA ASP A 695 16.94 18.70 -16.61
C ASP A 695 17.09 17.18 -16.74
N GLU A 696 17.34 16.65 -17.93
CA GLU A 696 17.69 15.23 -18.15
C GLU A 696 19.10 14.88 -17.63
N GLY A 697 19.98 15.89 -17.57
CA GLY A 697 21.39 15.75 -17.19
C GLY A 697 22.25 15.00 -18.20
N HIS A 698 23.57 15.14 -18.10
CA HIS A 698 24.55 14.40 -18.92
C HIS A 698 25.94 14.35 -18.26
N TRP A 699 26.83 13.52 -18.82
CA TRP A 699 28.23 13.44 -18.41
C TRP A 699 29.10 14.48 -19.12
N VAL A 700 29.97 15.14 -18.35
CA VAL A 700 30.98 16.05 -18.87
C VAL A 700 32.35 15.73 -18.24
N SER A 701 33.31 15.47 -19.10
CA SER A 701 34.67 15.03 -18.78
C SER A 701 35.69 16.09 -19.11
N TYR A 702 36.52 16.45 -18.13
CA TYR A 702 37.53 17.50 -18.24
C TYR A 702 38.67 17.26 -17.25
N VAL A 703 39.84 17.86 -17.48
CA VAL A 703 40.96 17.74 -16.54
C VAL A 703 40.77 18.70 -15.37
N PHE A 704 40.78 18.18 -14.15
CA PHE A 704 40.57 18.98 -12.94
C PHE A 704 41.38 18.47 -11.75
N THR A 705 41.64 19.33 -10.78
CA THR A 705 42.43 18.94 -9.59
C THR A 705 41.58 18.13 -8.62
N ASN A 706 41.91 16.85 -8.44
CA ASN A 706 41.23 15.95 -7.51
C ASN A 706 41.41 16.42 -6.05
N PRO A 707 40.34 16.71 -5.29
CA PRO A 707 40.46 17.22 -3.92
C PRO A 707 41.02 16.19 -2.93
N ALA A 708 41.00 14.89 -3.27
CA ALA A 708 41.56 13.84 -2.41
C ALA A 708 43.07 13.65 -2.58
N THR A 709 43.61 13.85 -3.79
CA THR A 709 45.03 13.64 -4.13
C THR A 709 45.81 14.95 -4.36
N ASP A 710 45.09 16.03 -4.67
CA ASP A 710 45.61 17.33 -5.13
C ASP A 710 46.39 17.26 -6.48
N GLU A 711 46.17 16.20 -7.25
CA GLU A 711 46.75 16.00 -8.59
C GLU A 711 45.75 16.37 -9.70
N LEU A 712 46.27 16.75 -10.89
CA LEU A 712 45.44 16.97 -12.08
C LEU A 712 45.08 15.62 -12.68
N GLU A 713 43.79 15.30 -12.71
CA GLU A 713 43.26 14.02 -13.17
C GLU A 713 42.05 14.27 -14.11
N SER A 714 41.64 13.25 -14.88
CA SER A 714 40.40 13.35 -15.65
C SER A 714 39.22 13.21 -14.71
N LYS A 715 38.39 14.26 -14.64
CA LYS A 715 37.16 14.29 -13.85
C LYS A 715 35.97 14.06 -14.76
N HIS A 716 35.11 13.13 -14.38
CA HIS A 716 33.88 12.76 -15.07
C HIS A 716 32.69 13.20 -14.23
N THR A 717 31.96 14.22 -14.67
CA THR A 717 30.93 14.90 -13.87
C THR A 717 29.54 14.67 -14.46
N TRP A 718 28.62 14.14 -13.66
CA TRP A 718 27.19 14.20 -13.96
C TRP A 718 26.72 15.58 -13.59
N ILE A 719 26.06 16.27 -14.52
CA ILE A 719 25.51 17.60 -14.30
C ILE A 719 24.07 17.66 -14.78
N MET A 720 23.20 18.27 -13.99
CA MET A 720 21.76 18.38 -14.26
C MET A 720 21.27 19.79 -13.94
N GLU A 721 20.37 20.32 -14.76
CA GLU A 721 19.70 21.60 -14.51
C GLU A 721 18.45 21.41 -13.66
N TYR A 722 18.29 22.24 -12.62
CA TYR A 722 17.09 22.26 -11.80
C TYR A 722 16.84 23.69 -11.27
N ASP A 723 15.67 24.26 -11.57
CA ASP A 723 15.25 25.60 -11.17
C ASP A 723 16.29 26.71 -11.49
N GLY A 724 16.88 26.67 -12.69
CA GLY A 724 17.89 27.64 -13.13
C GLY A 724 19.26 27.51 -12.44
N LEU A 725 19.49 26.41 -11.72
CA LEU A 725 20.78 26.00 -11.15
C LEU A 725 21.28 24.74 -11.84
N LEU A 726 22.60 24.58 -11.90
CA LEU A 726 23.23 23.33 -12.33
C LEU A 726 23.81 22.63 -11.10
N PHE A 727 23.36 21.41 -10.84
CA PHE A 727 23.87 20.55 -9.79
C PHE A 727 24.81 19.54 -10.42
N GLY A 728 26.05 19.47 -9.93
CA GLY A 728 27.05 18.56 -10.49
C GLY A 728 27.87 17.82 -9.44
N SER A 729 28.16 16.55 -9.70
CA SER A 729 29.07 15.72 -8.92
C SER A 729 29.77 14.73 -9.85
N GLY A 730 30.95 14.25 -9.48
CA GLY A 730 31.74 13.39 -10.35
C GLY A 730 32.82 12.60 -9.63
N TRP A 731 33.53 11.77 -10.38
CA TRP A 731 34.73 11.08 -9.91
C TRP A 731 35.92 11.37 -10.82
N TYR A 732 37.09 10.99 -10.33
CA TYR A 732 38.34 11.08 -11.07
C TYR A 732 38.79 9.68 -11.45
N ALA A 733 39.19 9.51 -12.71
CA ALA A 733 39.68 8.26 -13.23
C ALA A 733 40.80 8.48 -14.25
N GLU A 734 41.66 7.47 -14.40
CA GLU A 734 42.58 7.41 -15.53
C GLU A 734 41.78 7.26 -16.84
N PRO A 735 42.20 7.89 -17.95
CA PRO A 735 41.51 7.82 -19.24
C PRO A 735 41.16 6.40 -19.70
N ALA A 736 42.04 5.43 -19.43
CA ALA A 736 41.83 4.04 -19.76
C ALA A 736 40.64 3.41 -19.02
N VAL A 737 40.47 3.71 -17.73
CA VAL A 737 39.40 3.17 -16.89
C VAL A 737 38.04 3.70 -17.35
N TYR A 738 37.95 5.01 -17.61
CA TYR A 738 36.72 5.62 -18.08
C TYR A 738 36.31 5.14 -19.49
N THR A 739 37.29 4.93 -20.37
CA THR A 739 37.05 4.37 -21.70
C THR A 739 36.40 2.98 -21.62
N GLN A 740 36.88 2.12 -20.73
CA GLN A 740 36.29 0.79 -20.52
C GLN A 740 34.88 0.89 -19.92
N TYR A 741 34.67 1.80 -18.97
CA TYR A 741 33.33 2.07 -18.42
C TYR A 741 32.33 2.43 -19.53
N LEU A 742 32.64 3.42 -20.39
CA LEU A 742 31.74 3.83 -21.48
C LEU A 742 31.40 2.69 -22.44
N VAL A 743 32.36 1.84 -22.77
CA VAL A 743 32.12 0.68 -23.64
C VAL A 743 31.22 -0.34 -22.96
N ASN A 744 31.41 -0.59 -21.66
CA ASN A 744 30.55 -1.48 -20.90
C ASN A 744 29.14 -0.91 -20.73
N GLU A 745 28.98 0.38 -20.48
CA GLU A 745 27.67 1.04 -20.42
C GLU A 745 26.92 0.94 -21.76
N ALA A 746 27.64 1.08 -22.88
CA ALA A 746 27.03 0.89 -24.19
C ALA A 746 26.54 -0.54 -24.43
N ILE A 747 27.28 -1.53 -23.92
CA ILE A 747 26.84 -2.93 -23.94
C ILE A 747 25.64 -3.12 -23.02
N SER A 748 25.67 -2.59 -21.80
CA SER A 748 24.56 -2.71 -20.86
C SER A 748 23.28 -2.07 -21.40
N MET A 749 23.36 -0.91 -22.04
CA MET A 749 22.23 -0.28 -22.75
C MET A 749 21.72 -1.17 -23.89
N TYR A 750 22.63 -1.76 -24.67
CA TYR A 750 22.26 -2.72 -25.71
C TYR A 750 21.53 -3.94 -25.15
N GLU A 751 21.97 -4.46 -24.00
CA GLU A 751 21.33 -5.60 -23.32
C GLU A 751 19.96 -5.24 -22.72
N SER A 752 19.80 -4.03 -22.17
CA SER A 752 18.59 -3.63 -21.45
C SER A 752 17.52 -2.98 -22.33
N GLU A 753 17.91 -2.08 -23.23
CA GLU A 753 17.01 -1.30 -24.08
C GLU A 753 16.93 -1.85 -25.51
N GLY A 754 17.93 -2.64 -25.91
CA GLY A 754 17.97 -3.28 -27.21
C GLY A 754 18.64 -2.44 -28.30
N HIS A 755 18.76 -3.04 -29.48
CA HIS A 755 19.57 -2.54 -30.57
C HIS A 755 19.15 -1.15 -31.09
N GLU A 756 17.86 -0.94 -31.38
CA GLU A 756 17.41 0.29 -32.04
C GLU A 756 17.64 1.54 -31.19
N ASP A 757 17.25 1.48 -29.90
CA ASP A 757 17.37 2.60 -28.97
C ASP A 757 18.84 2.92 -28.65
N THR A 758 19.66 1.88 -28.48
CA THR A 758 21.12 2.05 -28.27
C THR A 758 21.78 2.75 -29.46
N ILE A 759 21.51 2.31 -30.70
CA ILE A 759 22.08 2.93 -31.90
C ILE A 759 21.58 4.37 -32.07
N ALA A 760 20.31 4.64 -31.73
CA ALA A 760 19.77 6.00 -31.79
C ALA A 760 20.51 6.92 -30.81
N TYR A 761 20.68 6.50 -29.55
CA TYR A 761 21.38 7.28 -28.53
C TYR A 761 22.84 7.55 -28.91
N TYR A 762 23.61 6.53 -29.33
CA TYR A 762 25.01 6.70 -29.71
C TYR A 762 25.25 7.37 -31.07
N ASN A 763 24.18 7.79 -31.76
CA ASN A 763 24.23 8.73 -32.87
C ASN A 763 23.79 10.15 -32.47
N SER A 764 23.26 10.35 -31.26
CA SER A 764 22.96 11.66 -30.71
C SER A 764 24.23 12.37 -30.24
N PRO A 765 24.35 13.70 -30.41
CA PRO A 765 25.38 14.50 -29.76
C PRO A 765 25.44 14.32 -28.24
N ASP A 766 24.30 14.00 -27.60
CA ASP A 766 24.21 13.82 -26.14
C ASP A 766 25.03 12.62 -25.63
N SER A 767 25.37 11.68 -26.52
CA SER A 767 26.22 10.53 -26.21
C SER A 767 27.73 10.82 -26.24
N VAL A 768 28.12 12.05 -26.61
CA VAL A 768 29.53 12.47 -26.68
C VAL A 768 29.92 13.15 -25.38
N ASP A 769 30.97 12.64 -24.75
CA ASP A 769 31.56 13.26 -23.58
C ASP A 769 32.99 13.73 -23.87
N GLY A 770 33.12 15.02 -24.20
CA GLY A 770 34.42 15.62 -24.53
C GLY A 770 35.10 14.89 -25.69
N GLN A 771 36.24 14.25 -25.42
CA GLN A 771 36.96 13.46 -26.43
C GLN A 771 36.42 12.02 -26.57
N TRP A 772 35.63 11.54 -25.61
CA TRP A 772 35.07 10.20 -25.61
C TRP A 772 33.74 10.15 -26.35
N TYR A 773 33.61 9.15 -27.20
CA TYR A 773 32.38 8.82 -27.89
C TYR A 773 32.39 7.33 -28.19
N VAL A 774 31.22 6.70 -28.14
CA VAL A 774 31.09 5.27 -28.48
C VAL A 774 30.86 5.15 -29.99
N PHE A 775 31.55 4.20 -30.60
CA PHE A 775 31.29 3.76 -31.97
C PHE A 775 30.83 2.30 -31.95
N ILE A 776 29.83 1.99 -32.78
CA ILE A 776 29.19 0.67 -32.80
C ILE A 776 29.19 0.11 -34.21
N GLY A 777 29.62 -1.15 -34.38
CA GLY A 777 29.55 -1.92 -35.63
C GLY A 777 28.59 -3.10 -35.53
N ASP A 778 27.92 -3.44 -36.63
CA ASP A 778 27.10 -4.66 -36.70
C ASP A 778 27.95 -5.93 -36.89
N LYS A 779 27.29 -7.08 -36.92
CA LYS A 779 27.90 -8.41 -37.17
C LYS A 779 28.60 -8.59 -38.52
N ASN A 780 28.44 -7.64 -39.45
CA ASN A 780 29.10 -7.64 -40.75
C ASN A 780 30.23 -6.60 -40.81
N ASP A 781 30.62 -6.07 -39.65
CA ASP A 781 31.55 -4.95 -39.48
C ASP A 781 31.09 -3.70 -40.25
N MET A 782 29.79 -3.40 -40.21
CA MET A 782 29.19 -2.18 -40.74
C MET A 782 28.93 -1.19 -39.60
N MET A 783 29.48 0.02 -39.70
CA MET A 783 29.30 1.07 -38.69
C MET A 783 27.82 1.46 -38.56
N GLN A 784 27.27 1.32 -37.36
CA GLN A 784 25.90 1.67 -36.99
C GLN A 784 25.83 2.99 -36.22
N ALA A 785 26.82 3.28 -35.38
CA ALA A 785 26.84 4.51 -34.58
C ALA A 785 28.21 5.17 -34.58
N HIS A 786 28.25 6.49 -34.84
CA HIS A 786 29.45 7.32 -34.71
C HIS A 786 29.09 8.81 -34.59
N ALA A 787 28.67 9.26 -33.41
CA ALA A 787 28.14 10.61 -33.18
C ALA A 787 29.06 11.76 -33.66
N THR A 788 30.38 11.64 -33.52
CA THR A 788 31.32 12.71 -33.90
C THR A 788 31.60 12.82 -35.41
N ILE A 789 31.33 11.75 -36.18
CA ILE A 789 31.50 11.69 -37.65
C ILE A 789 30.35 10.85 -38.23
N PRO A 790 29.12 11.39 -38.30
CA PRO A 790 27.95 10.64 -38.77
C PRO A 790 28.08 10.08 -40.20
N ALA A 791 28.97 10.68 -41.02
CA ALA A 791 29.28 10.20 -42.36
C ALA A 791 29.96 8.82 -42.41
N ASN A 792 30.39 8.27 -41.27
CA ASN A 792 30.91 6.91 -41.18
C ASN A 792 29.81 5.86 -41.00
N VAL A 793 28.61 6.25 -40.56
CA VAL A 793 27.48 5.32 -40.43
C VAL A 793 27.10 4.74 -41.79
N GLY A 794 26.95 3.43 -41.86
CA GLY A 794 26.66 2.67 -43.08
C GLY A 794 27.90 2.33 -43.93
N LYS A 795 29.12 2.65 -43.48
CA LYS A 795 30.37 2.17 -44.09
C LYS A 795 30.88 0.93 -43.39
N ARG A 796 31.55 0.05 -44.14
CA ARG A 796 32.30 -1.06 -43.55
C ARG A 796 33.52 -0.51 -42.82
N TYR A 797 33.92 -1.16 -41.72
CA TYR A 797 35.11 -0.76 -40.96
C TYR A 797 36.40 -0.75 -41.82
N ASP A 798 36.50 -1.63 -42.82
CA ASP A 798 37.62 -1.67 -43.77
C ASP A 798 37.67 -0.45 -44.74
N GLU A 799 36.58 0.32 -44.85
CA GLU A 799 36.52 1.57 -45.62
C GLU A 799 36.82 2.82 -44.78
N ILE A 800 36.97 2.68 -43.46
CA ILE A 800 37.18 3.80 -42.55
C ILE A 800 38.69 4.03 -42.36
N VAL A 801 39.16 5.16 -42.92
CA VAL A 801 40.54 5.64 -42.80
C VAL A 801 40.59 6.95 -42.03
N SER A 802 41.71 7.20 -41.34
CA SER A 802 42.04 8.50 -40.75
C SER A 802 42.35 9.54 -41.84
N LEU A 803 42.46 10.82 -41.47
CA LEU A 803 42.73 11.92 -42.41
C LEU A 803 44.08 11.78 -43.15
N ASP A 804 45.02 11.04 -42.56
CA ASP A 804 46.33 10.67 -43.13
C ASP A 804 46.29 9.33 -43.90
N GLY A 805 45.11 8.77 -44.17
CA GLY A 805 44.94 7.52 -44.90
C GLY A 805 45.20 6.25 -44.07
N TYR A 806 45.53 6.38 -42.79
CA TYR A 806 45.76 5.25 -41.89
C TYR A 806 44.50 4.37 -41.77
N PRO A 807 44.57 3.03 -41.90
CA PRO A 807 43.42 2.13 -41.95
C PRO A 807 42.82 1.85 -40.56
N ALA A 808 42.38 2.91 -39.89
CA ALA A 808 41.92 2.89 -38.50
C ALA A 808 40.76 1.92 -38.25
N GLY A 809 39.74 1.91 -39.12
CA GLY A 809 38.59 1.03 -38.94
C GLY A 809 38.93 -0.45 -39.13
N ALA A 810 39.77 -0.78 -40.12
CA ALA A 810 40.23 -2.15 -40.31
C ALA A 810 40.98 -2.66 -39.08
N GLN A 811 41.88 -1.84 -38.51
CA GLN A 811 42.62 -2.17 -37.30
C GLN A 811 41.69 -2.41 -36.11
N VAL A 812 40.71 -1.51 -35.90
CA VAL A 812 39.70 -1.66 -34.84
C VAL A 812 38.91 -2.96 -34.98
N ALA A 813 38.42 -3.28 -36.19
CA ALA A 813 37.63 -4.48 -36.42
C ALA A 813 38.43 -5.77 -36.22
N ALA A 814 39.74 -5.74 -36.52
CA ALA A 814 40.64 -6.87 -36.30
C ALA A 814 41.03 -7.06 -34.83
N ALA A 815 41.22 -5.97 -34.09
CA ALA A 815 41.55 -6.00 -32.67
C ALA A 815 40.37 -6.45 -31.79
N ALA A 816 39.13 -6.19 -32.21
CA ALA A 816 37.96 -6.47 -31.39
C ALA A 816 37.74 -7.98 -31.15
N THR A 817 37.84 -8.40 -29.89
CA THR A 817 37.62 -9.77 -29.40
C THR A 817 36.45 -9.83 -28.41
N GLU A 818 35.93 -11.03 -28.10
CA GLU A 818 34.88 -11.20 -27.08
C GLU A 818 35.34 -10.81 -25.67
N ASP A 819 36.63 -10.96 -25.36
CA ASP A 819 37.23 -10.55 -24.07
C ASP A 819 37.56 -9.04 -24.02
N GLY A 820 37.42 -8.35 -25.15
CA GLY A 820 37.88 -6.98 -25.35
C GLY A 820 39.40 -6.85 -25.52
N ALA A 821 39.83 -5.81 -26.23
CA ALA A 821 41.24 -5.52 -26.46
C ALA A 821 41.51 -4.01 -26.56
N TRP A 822 42.72 -3.61 -26.16
CA TRP A 822 43.24 -2.28 -26.44
C TRP A 822 43.90 -2.27 -27.81
N THR A 823 43.54 -1.29 -28.64
CA THR A 823 44.25 -0.99 -29.90
C THR A 823 44.60 0.49 -29.95
N SER A 824 45.74 0.81 -30.57
CA SER A 824 46.24 2.17 -30.69
C SER A 824 46.54 2.49 -32.15
N TYR A 825 45.88 3.53 -32.66
CA TYR A 825 45.90 3.92 -34.06
C TYR A 825 45.87 5.43 -34.21
N THR A 826 46.19 5.92 -35.41
CA THR A 826 46.13 7.37 -35.68
C THR A 826 44.70 7.75 -36.09
N TYR A 827 44.13 8.78 -35.48
CA TYR A 827 42.78 9.25 -35.77
C TYR A 827 42.58 10.73 -35.45
N PHE A 828 41.50 11.31 -35.96
CA PHE A 828 41.10 12.69 -35.69
C PHE A 828 40.54 12.84 -34.27
N ASN A 829 41.02 13.82 -33.49
CA ASN A 829 40.48 14.19 -32.19
C ASN A 829 39.33 15.21 -32.36
N PRO A 830 38.11 14.90 -31.88
CA PRO A 830 36.93 15.77 -32.06
C PRO A 830 37.02 17.10 -31.31
N ILE A 831 37.84 17.20 -30.26
CA ILE A 831 37.98 18.42 -29.45
C ILE A 831 39.03 19.36 -30.06
N THR A 832 40.22 18.84 -30.39
CA THR A 832 41.33 19.68 -30.89
C THR A 832 41.28 19.89 -32.40
N GLY A 833 40.61 18.99 -33.12
CA GLY A 833 40.60 18.96 -34.58
C GLY A 833 41.88 18.36 -35.21
N ASN A 834 42.84 17.91 -34.40
CA ASN A 834 44.12 17.41 -34.87
C ASN A 834 44.12 15.89 -35.03
N VAL A 835 45.01 15.39 -35.89
CA VAL A 835 45.31 13.95 -35.99
C VAL A 835 46.28 13.58 -34.87
N GLN A 836 45.89 12.62 -34.02
CA GLN A 836 46.63 12.21 -32.82
C GLN A 836 46.61 10.68 -32.67
N THR A 837 47.40 10.15 -31.74
CA THR A 837 47.31 8.74 -31.37
C THR A 837 46.06 8.55 -30.53
N LYS A 838 45.16 7.68 -30.99
CA LYS A 838 43.96 7.29 -30.25
C LYS A 838 44.15 5.90 -29.66
N HIS A 839 43.93 5.76 -28.36
CA HIS A 839 43.92 4.50 -27.64
C HIS A 839 42.46 4.10 -27.41
N SER A 840 42.01 3.01 -28.06
CA SER A 840 40.62 2.54 -27.94
C SER A 840 40.53 1.18 -27.27
N TRP A 841 39.58 1.04 -26.36
CA TRP A 841 39.09 -0.26 -25.90
C TRP A 841 37.98 -0.70 -26.84
N VAL A 842 38.10 -1.90 -27.40
CA VAL A 842 37.17 -2.44 -28.38
C VAL A 842 36.79 -3.87 -28.01
N ILE A 843 35.51 -4.20 -28.06
CA ILE A 843 34.98 -5.49 -27.66
C ILE A 843 33.93 -5.97 -28.67
N ARG A 844 33.91 -7.27 -28.94
CA ARG A 844 32.85 -7.93 -29.69
C ARG A 844 31.83 -8.51 -28.72
N HIS A 845 30.62 -7.99 -28.73
CA HIS A 845 29.50 -8.49 -27.94
C HIS A 845 28.36 -8.89 -28.88
N GLU A 846 27.93 -10.15 -28.81
CA GLU A 846 26.96 -10.76 -29.76
C GLU A 846 27.31 -10.58 -31.25
N GLY A 847 28.61 -10.52 -31.56
CA GLY A 847 29.13 -10.28 -32.90
C GLY A 847 29.17 -8.81 -33.33
N MET A 848 28.57 -7.89 -32.57
CA MET A 848 28.68 -6.45 -32.78
C MET A 848 29.96 -5.90 -32.14
N ILE A 849 30.54 -4.86 -32.74
CA ILE A 849 31.74 -4.18 -32.18
C ILE A 849 31.26 -2.98 -31.37
N PHE A 850 31.70 -2.88 -30.13
CA PHE A 850 31.56 -1.68 -29.29
C PHE A 850 32.95 -1.12 -28.99
N GLY A 851 33.13 0.19 -29.08
CA GLY A 851 34.40 0.78 -28.71
C GLY A 851 34.34 2.27 -28.43
N SER A 852 35.30 2.73 -27.64
CA SER A 852 35.56 4.14 -27.36
C SER A 852 37.06 4.32 -27.11
N GLY A 853 37.54 5.56 -27.05
CA GLY A 853 38.95 5.81 -26.82
C GLY A 853 39.29 7.25 -26.47
N TRP A 854 40.49 7.42 -25.95
CA TRP A 854 41.09 8.71 -25.59
C TRP A 854 42.31 9.01 -26.47
N TYR A 855 42.74 10.27 -26.49
CA TYR A 855 43.79 10.75 -27.39
C TYR A 855 45.03 11.20 -26.62
N GLU A 856 46.20 10.84 -27.17
CA GLU A 856 47.50 11.28 -26.70
C GLU A 856 48.19 12.13 -27.78
N ASP A 857 48.81 13.23 -27.35
CA ASP A 857 49.75 13.96 -28.20
C ASP A 857 50.98 13.09 -28.47
N GLY A 858 51.13 12.66 -29.72
CA GLY A 858 52.33 11.96 -30.16
C GLY A 858 53.54 12.91 -30.21
N PRO A 859 54.78 12.36 -30.24
CA PRO A 859 55.97 13.18 -30.36
C PRO A 859 55.92 14.08 -31.59
N ALA A 860 56.36 15.33 -31.46
CA ALA A 860 56.36 16.27 -32.58
C ALA A 860 57.48 15.94 -33.58
N LYS A 861 57.32 16.30 -34.86
CA LYS A 861 58.40 16.18 -35.87
C LYS A 861 59.68 16.94 -35.48
N SER A 862 59.54 17.99 -34.66
CA SER A 862 60.66 18.72 -34.05
C SER A 862 61.49 17.88 -33.05
N GLU A 863 60.96 16.73 -32.63
CA GLU A 863 61.61 15.70 -31.80
C GLU A 863 61.81 14.44 -32.66
N PRO A 864 62.75 14.48 -33.64
CA PRO A 864 62.78 13.53 -34.75
C PRO A 864 63.03 12.08 -34.34
N ALA A 865 63.73 11.86 -33.22
CA ALA A 865 64.00 10.52 -32.71
C ALA A 865 62.73 9.87 -32.14
N ASP A 866 62.04 10.59 -31.26
CA ASP A 866 60.80 10.12 -30.63
C ASP A 866 59.69 9.96 -31.69
N TYR A 867 59.63 10.87 -32.65
CA TYR A 867 58.67 10.77 -33.77
C TYR A 867 58.92 9.52 -34.63
N ALA A 868 60.17 9.23 -35.00
CA ALA A 868 60.50 8.01 -35.75
C ALA A 868 60.20 6.72 -34.97
N GLN A 869 60.45 6.71 -33.66
CA GLN A 869 60.05 5.58 -32.80
C GLN A 869 58.52 5.41 -32.79
N SER A 870 57.76 6.51 -32.72
CA SER A 870 56.29 6.46 -32.79
C SER A 870 55.78 5.90 -34.11
N LEU A 871 56.42 6.20 -35.25
CA LEU A 871 56.07 5.64 -36.55
C LEU A 871 56.32 4.13 -36.61
N VAL A 872 57.43 3.66 -36.05
CA VAL A 872 57.70 2.22 -35.94
C VAL A 872 56.69 1.56 -35.02
N GLN A 873 56.34 2.18 -33.89
CA GLN A 873 55.34 1.64 -32.96
C GLN A 873 53.95 1.53 -33.62
N ARG A 874 53.52 2.54 -34.38
CA ARG A 874 52.27 2.47 -35.18
C ARG A 874 52.32 1.32 -36.18
N ALA A 875 53.46 1.09 -36.83
CA ALA A 875 53.63 -0.03 -37.75
C ALA A 875 53.57 -1.40 -37.07
N LEU A 876 54.13 -1.51 -35.86
CA LEU A 876 54.05 -2.72 -35.06
C LEU A 876 52.62 -2.97 -34.57
N ASN A 877 51.91 -1.95 -34.11
CA ASN A 877 50.50 -2.08 -33.72
C ASN A 877 49.64 -2.56 -34.91
N LEU A 878 49.85 -1.95 -36.08
CA LEU A 878 49.14 -2.36 -37.30
C LEU A 878 49.48 -3.80 -37.69
N TYR A 879 50.72 -4.23 -37.51
CA TYR A 879 51.16 -5.60 -37.75
C TYR A 879 50.56 -6.60 -36.76
N ASP A 880 50.47 -6.24 -35.50
CA ASP A 880 49.90 -7.11 -34.47
C ASP A 880 48.39 -7.32 -34.73
N ASP A 881 47.69 -6.29 -35.21
CA ASP A 881 46.23 -6.33 -35.45
C ASP A 881 45.85 -6.88 -36.84
N LEU A 882 46.44 -6.35 -37.93
CA LEU A 882 46.11 -6.75 -39.32
C LEU A 882 47.02 -7.85 -39.89
N GLY A 883 48.07 -8.21 -39.16
CA GLY A 883 49.07 -9.12 -39.65
C GLY A 883 49.91 -8.55 -40.79
N ARG A 884 50.68 -9.44 -41.41
CA ARG A 884 51.66 -9.08 -42.43
C ARG A 884 51.05 -8.37 -43.64
N GLU A 885 50.06 -8.97 -44.27
CA GLU A 885 49.56 -8.52 -45.58
C GLU A 885 48.98 -7.11 -45.49
N GLY A 886 48.05 -6.87 -44.56
CA GLY A 886 47.43 -5.55 -44.37
C GLY A 886 48.44 -4.46 -44.00
N THR A 887 49.45 -4.79 -43.19
CA THR A 887 50.51 -3.84 -42.83
C THR A 887 51.38 -3.45 -44.01
N LEU A 888 51.80 -4.45 -44.81
CA LEU A 888 52.62 -4.19 -45.99
C LEU A 888 51.82 -3.47 -47.07
N ASP A 889 50.53 -3.76 -47.23
CA ASP A 889 49.67 -3.05 -48.17
C ASP A 889 49.62 -1.56 -47.86
N TYR A 890 49.37 -1.18 -46.60
CA TYR A 890 49.36 0.22 -46.19
C TYR A 890 50.72 0.90 -46.37
N TYR A 891 51.81 0.33 -45.85
CA TYR A 891 53.14 0.95 -45.94
C TYR A 891 53.78 0.90 -47.34
N ASN A 892 53.09 0.33 -48.32
CA ASN A 892 53.43 0.47 -49.74
C ASN A 892 52.61 1.54 -50.47
N MET A 893 51.58 2.11 -49.83
CA MET A 893 50.81 3.23 -50.40
C MET A 893 51.60 4.54 -50.26
N PRO A 894 51.64 5.39 -51.30
CA PRO A 894 52.26 6.72 -51.22
C PRO A 894 51.77 7.58 -50.04
N GLU A 895 50.48 7.46 -49.71
CA GLU A 895 49.80 8.20 -48.65
C GLU A 895 50.32 7.85 -47.25
N SER A 896 50.97 6.70 -47.06
CA SER A 896 51.60 6.31 -45.79
C SER A 896 52.92 7.05 -45.49
N ALA A 897 53.41 7.86 -46.43
CA ALA A 897 54.59 8.70 -46.24
C ALA A 897 54.21 10.18 -46.15
N ASP A 898 54.90 10.89 -45.27
CA ASP A 898 54.82 12.34 -45.12
C ASP A 898 56.21 12.94 -45.34
N GLY A 899 56.53 13.21 -46.61
CA GLY A 899 57.85 13.71 -47.04
C GLY A 899 59.00 12.75 -46.67
N PRO A 900 59.96 13.18 -45.82
CA PRO A 900 61.05 12.32 -45.37
C PRO A 900 60.63 11.25 -44.35
N TRP A 901 59.42 11.34 -43.80
CA TRP A 901 58.89 10.45 -42.77
C TRP A 901 58.13 9.28 -43.39
N TYR A 902 58.70 8.09 -43.31
CA TYR A 902 58.08 6.88 -43.83
C TYR A 902 58.59 5.66 -43.08
N VAL A 903 57.73 4.64 -42.98
CA VAL A 903 58.10 3.32 -42.50
C VAL A 903 58.59 2.49 -43.69
N PHE A 904 59.68 1.77 -43.49
CA PHE A 904 60.13 0.70 -44.36
C PHE A 904 60.09 -0.63 -43.60
N VAL A 905 59.78 -1.70 -44.31
CA VAL A 905 59.78 -3.04 -43.74
C VAL A 905 60.71 -3.94 -44.56
N LEU A 906 61.62 -4.62 -43.87
CA LEU A 906 62.51 -5.62 -44.45
C LEU A 906 62.13 -7.01 -43.95
N GLU A 907 62.38 -8.02 -44.76
CA GLU A 907 62.20 -9.42 -44.41
C GLU A 907 63.51 -10.17 -44.52
N ASP A 908 63.90 -10.84 -43.44
CA ASP A 908 65.04 -11.74 -43.38
C ASP A 908 64.64 -13.13 -43.91
N ARG A 909 65.23 -13.52 -45.04
CA ARG A 909 65.06 -14.83 -45.66
C ARG A 909 66.42 -15.50 -45.74
N GLU A 910 66.69 -16.39 -44.79
CA GLU A 910 67.93 -17.19 -44.75
C GLU A 910 69.22 -16.34 -44.75
N GLY A 911 69.21 -15.17 -44.09
CA GLY A 911 70.37 -14.28 -43.99
C GLY A 911 70.46 -13.21 -45.09
N GLU A 912 69.48 -13.14 -45.99
CA GLU A 912 69.33 -12.06 -46.96
C GLU A 912 68.11 -11.18 -46.62
N LEU A 913 68.30 -9.86 -46.60
CA LEU A 913 67.22 -8.90 -46.35
C LEU A 913 66.52 -8.52 -47.66
N TYR A 914 65.22 -8.78 -47.75
CA TYR A 914 64.33 -8.35 -48.82
C TYR A 914 63.57 -7.09 -48.40
N SER A 915 63.48 -6.08 -49.25
CA SER A 915 62.60 -4.94 -48.96
C SER A 915 61.16 -5.34 -49.27
N VAL A 916 60.28 -5.32 -48.27
CA VAL A 916 58.88 -5.79 -48.42
C VAL A 916 57.85 -4.66 -48.24
N ALA A 917 58.22 -3.54 -47.63
CA ALA A 917 57.48 -2.28 -47.76
C ALA A 917 58.40 -1.06 -47.87
N ASN A 918 58.09 -0.15 -48.81
CA ASN A 918 58.71 1.16 -48.93
C ASN A 918 57.87 2.09 -49.82
N SER A 919 57.00 2.91 -49.23
CA SER A 919 56.13 3.84 -49.94
C SER A 919 56.88 4.87 -50.81
N ASN A 920 58.04 5.34 -50.35
CA ASN A 920 58.85 6.33 -51.08
C ASN A 920 59.67 5.73 -52.24
N ARG A 921 59.88 4.41 -52.25
CA ARG A 921 60.66 3.69 -53.27
C ARG A 921 59.97 2.36 -53.63
N PRO A 922 58.81 2.39 -54.30
CA PRO A 922 58.10 1.17 -54.67
C PRO A 922 58.93 0.25 -55.60
N GLU A 923 59.90 0.80 -56.34
CA GLU A 923 60.74 0.03 -57.26
C GLU A 923 61.70 -0.96 -56.58
N ILE A 924 61.95 -0.82 -55.27
CA ILE A 924 62.83 -1.74 -54.52
C ILE A 924 62.06 -2.82 -53.77
N VAL A 925 60.73 -2.77 -53.75
CA VAL A 925 59.89 -3.77 -53.07
C VAL A 925 60.00 -5.12 -53.80
N GLY A 926 60.18 -6.19 -53.03
CA GLY A 926 60.41 -7.55 -53.55
C GLY A 926 61.87 -7.85 -53.96
N THR A 927 62.78 -6.88 -53.85
CA THR A 927 64.18 -7.05 -54.24
C THR A 927 65.11 -7.29 -53.03
N THR A 928 66.19 -8.03 -53.28
CA THR A 928 67.38 -8.02 -52.42
C THR A 928 68.44 -7.11 -53.05
N ARG A 929 69.24 -6.42 -52.22
CA ARG A 929 70.32 -5.54 -52.66
C ARG A 929 71.44 -5.49 -51.63
N GLU A 930 72.66 -5.20 -52.10
CA GLU A 930 73.73 -4.78 -51.20
C GLU A 930 73.32 -3.46 -50.53
N ARG A 931 73.35 -3.45 -49.19
CA ARG A 931 72.96 -2.32 -48.34
C ARG A 931 74.22 -1.74 -47.70
N ILE A 932 75.09 -1.23 -48.58
CA ILE A 932 76.33 -0.56 -48.24
C ILE A 932 76.18 0.90 -48.65
N ASP A 933 76.43 1.83 -47.72
CA ASP A 933 76.32 3.26 -48.00
C ASP A 933 77.53 3.82 -48.78
N ALA A 934 77.49 5.09 -49.17
CA ALA A 934 78.57 5.73 -49.94
C ALA A 934 79.93 5.77 -49.20
N ASN A 935 79.94 5.57 -47.88
CA ASN A 935 81.14 5.49 -47.06
C ASN A 935 81.64 4.05 -46.87
N GLY A 936 80.94 3.05 -47.44
CA GLY A 936 81.28 1.64 -47.29
C GLY A 936 80.70 0.99 -46.03
N PHE A 937 79.80 1.65 -45.29
CA PHE A 937 79.15 1.07 -44.11
C PHE A 937 78.01 0.13 -44.52
N ASN A 938 78.10 -1.14 -44.08
CA ASN A 938 77.09 -2.16 -44.35
C ASN A 938 75.90 -2.04 -43.39
N TYR A 939 75.03 -1.06 -43.64
CA TYR A 939 73.83 -0.84 -42.83
C TYR A 939 72.84 -2.01 -42.93
N GLY A 940 72.92 -2.84 -43.97
CA GLY A 940 72.13 -4.08 -44.06
C GLY A 940 72.53 -5.12 -43.02
N GLU A 941 73.83 -5.31 -42.79
CA GLU A 941 74.34 -6.22 -41.75
C GLU A 941 74.00 -5.70 -40.35
N ALA A 942 74.15 -4.39 -40.12
CA ALA A 942 73.71 -3.76 -38.86
C ALA A 942 72.19 -3.95 -38.64
N THR A 943 71.39 -3.82 -39.70
CA THR A 943 69.93 -4.03 -39.63
C THR A 943 69.59 -5.49 -39.33
N ALA A 944 70.23 -6.45 -40.02
CA ALA A 944 70.00 -7.87 -39.80
C ALA A 944 70.39 -8.31 -38.37
N ALA A 945 71.36 -7.65 -37.75
CA ALA A 945 71.83 -7.93 -36.40
C ALA A 945 70.84 -7.52 -35.29
N VAL A 946 69.85 -6.65 -35.58
CA VAL A 946 68.84 -6.23 -34.60
C VAL A 946 68.04 -7.45 -34.14
N THR A 947 67.99 -7.67 -32.83
CA THR A 947 67.27 -8.78 -32.20
C THR A 947 65.95 -8.31 -31.59
N GLU A 948 65.00 -9.23 -31.40
CA GLU A 948 63.74 -8.92 -30.72
C GLU A 948 63.95 -8.55 -29.24
N GLU A 949 64.93 -9.18 -28.57
CA GLU A 949 65.23 -8.96 -27.15
C GLU A 949 65.70 -7.52 -26.85
N GLY A 950 66.21 -6.80 -27.86
CA GLY A 950 66.72 -5.44 -27.70
C GLY A 950 65.66 -4.35 -27.67
N GLY A 951 64.39 -4.64 -28.02
CA GLY A 951 63.31 -3.64 -28.11
C GLY A 951 63.44 -2.62 -29.25
N GLY A 952 64.58 -2.61 -29.96
CA GLY A 952 64.89 -1.81 -31.13
C GLY A 952 66.29 -1.20 -31.08
N GLU A 953 66.86 -0.87 -32.24
CA GLU A 953 68.19 -0.25 -32.34
C GLU A 953 68.22 0.91 -33.33
N TRP A 954 69.04 1.92 -33.03
CA TRP A 954 69.34 3.03 -33.93
C TRP A 954 70.47 2.67 -34.89
N ILE A 955 70.23 2.83 -36.19
CA ILE A 955 71.20 2.58 -37.25
C ILE A 955 71.38 3.86 -38.07
N SER A 956 72.61 4.34 -38.12
CA SER A 956 72.97 5.59 -38.82
C SER A 956 73.80 5.28 -40.07
N TYR A 957 73.38 5.80 -41.22
CA TYR A 957 74.01 5.49 -42.52
C TYR A 957 73.71 6.59 -43.54
N LEU A 958 74.53 6.72 -44.60
CA LEU A 958 74.20 7.61 -45.71
C LEU A 958 73.10 6.99 -46.59
N PHE A 959 72.04 7.75 -46.87
CA PHE A 959 70.95 7.31 -47.72
C PHE A 959 70.37 8.46 -48.55
N THR A 960 69.87 8.13 -49.74
CA THR A 960 69.26 9.12 -50.64
C THR A 960 67.96 9.66 -50.05
N HIS A 961 67.91 10.97 -49.81
CA HIS A 961 66.72 11.66 -49.31
C HIS A 961 65.59 11.60 -50.34
N PRO A 962 64.34 11.28 -49.93
CA PRO A 962 63.23 11.04 -50.86
C PRO A 962 62.85 12.29 -51.67
N GLU A 963 62.99 13.48 -51.07
CA GLU A 963 62.63 14.74 -51.71
C GLU A 963 63.79 15.39 -52.47
N THR A 964 64.92 15.68 -51.81
CA THR A 964 66.09 16.34 -52.44
C THR A 964 66.83 15.47 -53.44
N ARG A 965 66.68 14.14 -53.34
CA ARG A 965 67.41 13.13 -54.15
C ARG A 965 68.93 13.16 -53.98
N GLU A 966 69.43 13.80 -52.93
CA GLU A 966 70.85 13.79 -52.52
C GLU A 966 71.07 12.81 -51.37
N ASP A 967 72.28 12.26 -51.25
CA ASP A 967 72.64 11.39 -50.13
C ASP A 967 72.90 12.22 -48.87
N ALA A 968 72.22 11.90 -47.78
CA ALA A 968 72.34 12.56 -46.48
C ALA A 968 72.45 11.53 -45.34
N PRO A 969 73.00 11.89 -44.16
CA PRO A 969 73.00 11.02 -43.01
C PRO A 969 71.56 10.74 -42.57
N LYS A 970 71.17 9.46 -42.53
CA LYS A 970 69.87 9.00 -42.06
C LYS A 970 70.05 8.23 -40.76
N HIS A 971 69.23 8.51 -39.76
CA HIS A 971 69.15 7.77 -38.51
C HIS A 971 67.82 7.01 -38.49
N SER A 972 67.86 5.68 -38.54
CA SER A 972 66.66 4.84 -38.54
C SER A 972 66.57 4.03 -37.26
N TRP A 973 65.44 4.10 -36.58
CA TRP A 973 65.06 3.18 -35.51
C TRP A 973 64.53 1.92 -36.17
N VAL A 974 65.04 0.75 -35.77
CA VAL A 974 64.63 -0.52 -36.33
C VAL A 974 64.24 -1.49 -35.22
N VAL A 975 63.07 -2.12 -35.36
CA VAL A 975 62.56 -3.14 -34.44
C VAL A 975 62.31 -4.43 -35.22
N ARG A 976 62.74 -5.56 -34.68
CA ARG A 976 62.49 -6.90 -35.25
C ARG A 976 61.23 -7.52 -34.64
N ARG A 977 60.40 -8.14 -35.48
CA ARG A 977 59.22 -8.96 -35.11
C ARG A 977 59.20 -10.18 -36.03
N GLY A 978 59.55 -11.35 -35.50
CA GLY A 978 59.84 -12.57 -36.23
C GLY A 978 60.96 -12.36 -37.26
N ASN A 979 60.65 -12.63 -38.53
CA ASN A 979 61.56 -12.41 -39.64
C ASN A 979 61.41 -11.02 -40.29
N LEU A 980 60.54 -10.15 -39.76
CA LEU A 980 60.35 -8.79 -40.25
C LEU A 980 61.13 -7.78 -39.40
N LEU A 981 61.65 -6.75 -40.07
CA LEU A 981 62.28 -5.59 -39.45
C LEU A 981 61.57 -4.32 -39.89
N PHE A 982 60.93 -3.65 -38.95
CA PHE A 982 60.21 -2.39 -39.14
C PHE A 982 61.15 -1.25 -38.82
N GLY A 983 61.27 -0.27 -39.71
CA GLY A 983 62.09 0.88 -39.43
C GLY A 983 61.54 2.18 -39.98
N ALA A 984 61.80 3.26 -39.25
CA ALA A 984 61.52 4.63 -39.66
C ALA A 984 62.66 5.51 -39.15
N GLY A 985 62.84 6.70 -39.73
CA GLY A 985 63.98 7.52 -39.39
C GLY A 985 63.95 8.89 -40.03
N TRP A 986 64.86 9.75 -39.57
CA TRP A 986 65.01 11.12 -40.06
C TRP A 986 66.37 11.33 -40.75
N TYR A 987 66.50 12.43 -41.49
CA TYR A 987 67.74 12.83 -42.15
C TYR A 987 68.36 14.04 -41.44
N GLU A 988 69.68 14.00 -41.19
CA GLU A 988 70.42 15.08 -40.53
C GLU A 988 70.83 16.18 -41.52
N GLY A 989 70.71 17.44 -41.12
CA GLY A 989 71.30 18.58 -41.84
C GLY A 989 70.51 19.14 -43.02
N ILE A 990 69.25 18.74 -43.18
CA ILE A 990 68.30 19.34 -44.12
C ILE A 990 67.21 19.98 -43.26
N GLU A 991 67.22 21.31 -43.12
CA GLU A 991 66.14 22.04 -42.43
C GLU A 991 64.82 21.81 -43.20
N GLU A 992 63.78 21.36 -42.50
CA GLU A 992 62.40 21.19 -43.03
C GLU A 992 61.78 22.51 -43.49
#